data_AF-A0A2V8CE80-F1
#
_entry.id   AF-A0A2V8CE80-F1
#
_cell.length_a   1.000
_cell.length_b   1.000
_cell.length_c   1.000
_cell.angle_alpha   90.00
_cell.angle_beta   90.00
_cell.angle_gamma   90.00
#
_symmetry.space_group_name_H-M   'P 1'
#
loop_
_entity.id
_entity.type
_entity.pdbx_description
1 polymer ?
#
loop_
_entity_poly.entity_id
_entity_poly.type
_entity_poly.pdbx_seq_one_letter_code
_entity_poly.pdbx_strand_id
1 'polypeptide(L)'
;MLKPIGCVLGVIVAATLVPRAVADSSQAPANRPAAQTAQPGGESRADEGIPVTSDLVKRKCGTCHRPDEKGRLSRISYRRTTPEGWEQTIKRMITLNNVPLEPAEARDIVRYLADHHGLAPEEAKAAAFEVERRLIEYSYPGDKDTERTCSTCHSMGRVLAQRRTKEEWTLLLEMHRAIYPGTDTVFRRGLGQRRGGAPQSGAPPEDTRHPMDRAIEHLSSTFPLTTAEWAAWSATMRTPQLQGRWALTGYQPGRGPVFGQVIVSNQGDPNSGDFTTETTFTYARGGQTVTRRGRGLVYTGFQWRGRSSGDGTPFTIPGVSTDWREVLFVDREWRSAEGRWFTGGYNELGLDVRLRRVGADPIVLGVAEPMIKAGVSQQELHLYGANLPASPSQADVNFGPGVTVDRIVSSTPTQMVVSVSVAPGAAVGRRAVILGGATGEADVAVYNTIDYIKVRPQAGIARLGGAAQFPKGFQQFEAIAYAKGPDGKADTKDDVELGLIDAYWTLEEYTATFNDDDKEFVGDINRRRLGRGLLSPQSRDEPRIERAIGQGARAPAGYRSGVHPLRTAGGRPMITLAPREFHLFQAAGRDFLYLVPSAAIFALDDITSAVLAAVTETKRTEGAVVEALAERFDGATVHEAVADLLAVRAIGYEHEPESRTPRVLPLMPASLSTGRSGVIPLTTMVMNVTNQCNLACTYCYEYGEDKIVDTEHGKKPKFMSEQTARESVEFLLRESGTVAHLTFFGGETLLNFPVLQSTVAYGRRRAAELGKSIDFSLTTNATLLRPEIIEFLVENDVGVTISIDGPREMQDRFRVFHNGAGSYDVVAPKIKELLKRHRSKPIAARVTLTSGTLDITRIYRHLTEEIGFGEVGFAPVTTSPGQGYAIGERGFDTMLAQFRALAQEWLECSLANRHHGFSNVTESLEEIHKGVSKAYPCGAGLGLLGVSTDGDVALCHRFAGSDAHKLGTVRDGVDRDAQVAFLERNHIADKTDCSRCWARPLCSGGCYHEAHVRYGTTTHPNLHYCEWIRGWTDTCLRLYGELSERNPAFLARFDREEAKAEAVV
;
A
#
# COMPACT_ATOMS: atom_id res chain seq x y z
N MET A 1 45.58 -16.93 -32.52
CA MET A 1 45.01 -18.29 -32.47
C MET A 1 43.51 -18.18 -32.28
N LEU A 2 42.78 -18.76 -33.25
CA LEU A 2 41.40 -19.27 -33.25
C LEU A 2 40.28 -18.56 -32.44
N LYS A 3 39.54 -17.73 -33.20
CA LYS A 3 38.09 -17.71 -33.49
C LYS A 3 36.98 -17.94 -32.41
N PRO A 4 35.84 -17.20 -32.55
CA PRO A 4 34.54 -17.34 -31.86
C PRO A 4 33.60 -18.35 -32.56
N ILE A 5 32.35 -18.54 -32.09
CA ILE A 5 31.09 -19.08 -32.73
C ILE A 5 30.17 -19.56 -31.56
N GLY A 6 28.83 -19.49 -31.49
CA GLY A 6 27.73 -19.18 -32.40
C GLY A 6 26.48 -19.97 -31.96
N CYS A 7 25.28 -19.42 -32.16
CA CYS A 7 23.96 -20.04 -31.95
C CYS A 7 23.78 -21.42 -32.61
N VAL A 8 22.91 -22.30 -32.08
CA VAL A 8 22.03 -23.19 -32.89
C VAL A 8 20.71 -23.52 -32.16
N LEU A 9 19.62 -23.41 -32.92
CA LEU A 9 18.23 -23.85 -32.67
C LEU A 9 18.04 -25.37 -32.85
N GLY A 10 17.16 -25.96 -32.04
CA GLY A 10 16.08 -26.93 -32.37
C GLY A 10 16.33 -28.23 -33.17
N VAL A 11 15.75 -29.35 -32.72
CA VAL A 11 15.32 -30.48 -33.57
C VAL A 11 14.02 -31.12 -33.06
N ILE A 12 13.15 -31.44 -34.03
CA ILE A 12 11.84 -32.09 -34.04
C ILE A 12 11.98 -33.63 -34.09
N VAL A 13 11.05 -34.38 -33.47
CA VAL A 13 10.71 -35.76 -33.91
C VAL A 13 9.19 -35.95 -33.90
N ALA A 14 8.66 -36.55 -34.97
CA ALA A 14 7.26 -36.85 -35.24
C ALA A 14 7.05 -38.36 -35.54
N ALA A 15 5.93 -38.95 -35.11
CA ALA A 15 5.17 -40.10 -35.69
C ALA A 15 4.10 -40.62 -34.67
N THR A 16 2.80 -40.31 -34.79
CA THR A 16 1.64 -41.02 -35.45
C THR A 16 0.83 -42.06 -34.60
N LEU A 17 -0.39 -41.65 -34.15
CA LEU A 17 -1.77 -42.27 -34.23
C LEU A 17 -2.02 -43.71 -33.69
N VAL A 18 -3.08 -44.13 -32.93
CA VAL A 18 -4.50 -43.73 -32.61
C VAL A 18 -4.95 -44.36 -31.21
N PRO A 19 -6.23 -44.37 -30.72
CA PRO A 19 -6.74 -43.57 -29.59
C PRO A 19 -7.25 -44.34 -28.34
N ARG A 20 -7.41 -43.66 -27.20
CA ARG A 20 -8.49 -43.93 -26.23
C ARG A 20 -8.77 -42.71 -25.34
N ALA A 21 -10.06 -42.39 -25.21
CA ALA A 21 -10.58 -41.16 -24.63
C ALA A 21 -10.75 -41.22 -23.10
N VAL A 22 -10.36 -40.16 -22.40
CA VAL A 22 -10.87 -39.76 -21.06
C VAL A 22 -10.83 -38.22 -21.01
N ALA A 23 -11.94 -37.61 -20.60
CA ALA A 23 -12.20 -36.17 -20.62
C ALA A 23 -11.65 -35.46 -19.37
N ASP A 24 -11.05 -34.28 -19.55
CA ASP A 24 -10.59 -33.39 -18.48
C ASP A 24 -11.17 -31.99 -18.71
N SER A 25 -11.68 -31.36 -17.64
CA SER A 25 -12.52 -30.15 -17.66
C SER A 25 -11.84 -28.97 -16.99
N SER A 26 -10.84 -28.38 -17.67
CA SER A 26 -10.25 -27.08 -17.28
C SER A 26 -9.62 -26.32 -18.44
N GLN A 27 -10.10 -26.51 -19.67
CA GLN A 27 -9.68 -25.73 -20.83
C GLN A 27 -10.81 -24.86 -21.36
N ALA A 28 -10.51 -23.58 -21.62
CA ALA A 28 -11.31 -22.74 -22.51
C ALA A 28 -11.67 -23.56 -23.77
N PRO A 29 -12.91 -23.46 -24.30
CA PRO A 29 -13.35 -24.34 -25.37
C PRO A 29 -12.48 -24.11 -26.60
N ALA A 30 -11.56 -25.05 -26.86
CA ALA A 30 -10.91 -25.19 -28.15
C ALA A 30 -11.90 -25.80 -29.16
N ASN A 31 -13.01 -25.11 -29.38
CA ASN A 31 -13.79 -25.33 -30.59
C ASN A 31 -13.04 -24.63 -31.72
N ARG A 32 -12.22 -25.39 -32.44
CA ARG A 32 -11.92 -25.05 -33.83
C ARG A 32 -13.25 -25.12 -34.59
N PRO A 33 -13.75 -24.04 -35.19
CA PRO A 33 -14.41 -24.23 -36.47
C PRO A 33 -13.31 -24.73 -37.39
N ALA A 34 -13.44 -25.95 -37.92
CA ALA A 34 -12.63 -26.33 -39.06
C ALA A 34 -12.84 -25.24 -40.12
N ALA A 35 -11.76 -24.57 -40.51
CA ALA A 35 -11.76 -23.74 -41.70
C ALA A 35 -12.07 -24.68 -42.88
N GLN A 36 -13.35 -24.80 -43.22
CA GLN A 36 -13.74 -25.39 -44.49
C GLN A 36 -13.19 -24.44 -45.54
N THR A 37 -12.21 -24.93 -46.30
CA THR A 37 -11.84 -24.37 -47.59
C THR A 37 -13.07 -24.38 -48.48
N ALA A 38 -13.80 -23.26 -48.51
CA ALA A 38 -14.88 -23.05 -49.45
C ALA A 38 -14.28 -22.97 -50.86
N GLN A 39 -14.68 -23.90 -51.73
CA GLN A 39 -14.45 -23.79 -53.16
C GLN A 39 -15.15 -22.52 -53.71
N PRO A 40 -14.57 -21.84 -54.71
CA PRO A 40 -15.21 -20.69 -55.33
C PRO A 40 -16.26 -21.18 -56.33
N GLY A 41 -17.55 -21.07 -55.99
CA GLY A 41 -18.62 -21.43 -56.91
C GLY A 41 -20.00 -21.44 -56.26
N GLY A 42 -20.62 -20.27 -56.19
CA GLY A 42 -22.02 -20.11 -55.79
C GLY A 42 -22.35 -18.64 -55.54
N GLU A 43 -23.06 -18.01 -56.46
CA GLU A 43 -23.54 -16.63 -56.35
C GLU A 43 -24.28 -16.42 -55.00
N SER A 44 -23.79 -15.48 -54.19
CA SER A 44 -24.37 -15.15 -52.90
C SER A 44 -25.78 -14.57 -53.09
N ARG A 45 -26.81 -15.21 -52.53
CA ARG A 45 -28.09 -14.56 -52.29
C ARG A 45 -27.84 -13.28 -51.47
N ALA A 46 -28.35 -12.15 -51.97
CA ALA A 46 -28.26 -10.87 -51.28
C ALA A 46 -28.74 -10.97 -49.82
N ASP A 47 -28.03 -10.31 -48.90
CA ASP A 47 -28.32 -10.18 -47.46
C ASP A 47 -29.76 -9.65 -47.21
N GLU A 48 -30.77 -10.52 -47.18
CA GLU A 48 -32.13 -10.13 -46.82
C GLU A 48 -32.25 -9.98 -45.30
N GLY A 49 -32.57 -8.76 -44.83
CA GLY A 49 -32.81 -8.49 -43.40
C GLY A 49 -34.02 -9.26 -42.82
N ILE A 50 -34.04 -9.44 -41.50
CA ILE A 50 -35.06 -10.18 -40.75
C ILE A 50 -36.28 -9.26 -40.50
N PRO A 51 -37.50 -9.63 -40.92
CA PRO A 51 -38.68 -8.79 -40.74
C PRO A 51 -39.06 -8.66 -39.27
N VAL A 52 -39.53 -7.47 -38.88
CA VAL A 52 -40.07 -7.22 -37.54
C VAL A 52 -41.58 -7.34 -37.58
N THR A 53 -42.12 -8.25 -36.78
CA THR A 53 -43.55 -8.56 -36.67
C THR A 53 -44.22 -7.89 -35.47
N SER A 54 -43.47 -7.45 -34.45
CA SER A 54 -44.06 -6.82 -33.25
C SER A 54 -44.59 -5.41 -33.51
N ASP A 55 -45.88 -5.22 -33.22
CA ASP A 55 -46.53 -3.90 -33.31
C ASP A 55 -45.96 -2.90 -32.32
N LEU A 56 -45.54 -3.34 -31.14
CA LEU A 56 -44.90 -2.47 -30.15
C LEU A 56 -43.56 -1.93 -30.69
N VAL A 57 -42.75 -2.80 -31.30
CA VAL A 57 -41.47 -2.39 -31.90
C VAL A 57 -41.71 -1.44 -33.07
N LYS A 58 -42.63 -1.77 -33.98
CA LYS A 58 -42.98 -0.88 -35.10
C LYS A 58 -43.49 0.48 -34.62
N ARG A 59 -44.35 0.52 -33.62
CA ARG A 59 -44.92 1.76 -33.07
C ARG A 59 -43.85 2.63 -32.39
N LYS A 60 -42.97 2.04 -31.59
CA LYS A 60 -41.98 2.79 -30.80
C LYS A 60 -40.71 3.14 -31.59
N CYS A 61 -40.32 2.30 -32.55
CA CYS A 61 -39.08 2.48 -33.32
C CYS A 61 -39.33 2.98 -34.74
N GLY A 62 -40.52 2.77 -35.31
CA GLY A 62 -40.83 3.02 -36.71
C GLY A 62 -40.89 4.49 -37.13
N THR A 63 -40.90 5.42 -36.17
CA THR A 63 -40.79 6.86 -36.43
C THR A 63 -39.45 7.22 -37.08
N CYS A 64 -38.36 6.63 -36.59
CA CYS A 64 -37.01 6.80 -37.14
C CYS A 64 -36.59 5.64 -38.05
N HIS A 65 -37.04 4.41 -37.73
CA HIS A 65 -36.71 3.21 -38.48
C HIS A 65 -37.91 2.75 -39.32
N ARG A 66 -38.26 3.47 -40.38
CA ARG A 66 -39.49 3.15 -41.14
C ARG A 66 -39.50 1.70 -41.66
N PRO A 67 -40.61 0.96 -41.50
CA PRO A 67 -40.75 -0.38 -42.06
C PRO A 67 -40.86 -0.32 -43.58
N ASP A 68 -40.18 -1.24 -44.26
CA ASP A 68 -40.39 -1.49 -45.69
C ASP A 68 -41.60 -2.41 -45.96
N GLU A 69 -41.87 -2.71 -47.22
CA GLU A 69 -42.99 -3.57 -47.65
C GLU A 69 -42.92 -5.00 -47.08
N LYS A 70 -41.71 -5.48 -46.74
CA LYS A 70 -41.49 -6.78 -46.11
C LYS A 70 -41.52 -6.70 -44.58
N GLY A 71 -41.84 -5.54 -44.00
CA GLY A 71 -41.86 -5.32 -42.55
C GLY A 71 -40.47 -5.21 -41.93
N ARG A 72 -39.42 -4.97 -42.73
CA ARG A 72 -38.06 -4.78 -42.23
C ARG A 72 -37.87 -3.33 -41.81
N LEU A 73 -37.32 -3.13 -40.62
CA LEU A 73 -37.01 -1.81 -40.07
C LEU A 73 -35.52 -1.54 -40.30
N SER A 74 -35.18 -0.34 -40.78
CA SER A 74 -33.77 0.05 -40.99
C SER A 74 -32.94 -0.20 -39.73
N ARG A 75 -31.69 -0.66 -39.88
CA ARG A 75 -30.78 -1.05 -38.78
C ARG A 75 -31.22 -2.29 -37.98
N ILE A 76 -32.44 -2.30 -37.45
CA ILE A 76 -32.97 -3.34 -36.54
C ILE A 76 -32.98 -4.70 -37.24
N SER A 77 -33.49 -4.75 -38.47
CA SER A 77 -33.62 -5.99 -39.25
C SER A 77 -32.31 -6.59 -39.72
N TYR A 78 -31.20 -5.85 -39.64
CA TYR A 78 -29.93 -6.22 -40.26
C TYR A 78 -28.84 -6.60 -39.25
N ARG A 79 -29.24 -6.83 -37.99
CA ARG A 79 -28.36 -7.29 -36.92
C ARG A 79 -29.07 -8.30 -36.01
N ARG A 80 -28.27 -9.14 -35.36
CA ARG A 80 -28.68 -10.02 -34.26
C ARG A 80 -27.69 -9.92 -33.11
N THR A 81 -28.16 -10.11 -31.86
CA THR A 81 -27.32 -10.06 -30.66
C THR A 81 -27.99 -10.70 -29.44
N THR A 82 -27.29 -10.76 -28.31
CA THR A 82 -27.80 -11.26 -27.03
C THR A 82 -28.85 -10.32 -26.42
N PRO A 83 -29.63 -10.77 -25.41
CA PRO A 83 -30.57 -9.91 -24.68
C PRO A 83 -29.89 -8.64 -24.13
N GLU A 84 -28.68 -8.77 -23.58
CA GLU A 84 -27.87 -7.65 -23.11
C GLU A 84 -27.48 -6.70 -24.26
N GLY A 85 -27.15 -7.23 -25.45
CA GLY A 85 -26.82 -6.41 -26.62
C GLY A 85 -28.02 -5.57 -27.11
N TRP A 86 -29.22 -6.14 -27.05
CA TRP A 86 -30.47 -5.41 -27.33
C TRP A 86 -30.80 -4.40 -26.23
N GLU A 87 -30.67 -4.78 -24.97
CA GLU A 87 -30.84 -3.88 -23.82
C GLU A 87 -29.94 -2.65 -23.93
N GLN A 88 -28.64 -2.83 -24.22
CA GLN A 88 -27.70 -1.73 -24.42
C GLN A 88 -28.04 -0.86 -25.64
N THR A 89 -28.57 -1.46 -26.70
CA THR A 89 -29.01 -0.72 -27.89
C THR A 89 -30.19 0.19 -27.54
N ILE A 90 -31.19 -0.33 -26.83
CA ILE A 90 -32.37 0.44 -26.41
C ILE A 90 -31.96 1.53 -25.42
N LYS A 91 -31.13 1.23 -24.43
CA LYS A 91 -30.56 2.24 -23.51
C LYS A 91 -29.92 3.38 -24.28
N ARG A 92 -29.12 3.08 -25.31
CA ARG A 92 -28.52 4.10 -26.18
C ARG A 92 -29.56 4.93 -26.93
N MET A 93 -30.67 4.33 -27.39
CA MET A 93 -31.75 5.07 -28.04
C MET A 93 -32.48 6.01 -27.07
N ILE A 94 -32.69 5.56 -25.83
CA ILE A 94 -33.25 6.41 -24.77
C ILE A 94 -32.30 7.56 -24.44
N THR A 95 -31.01 7.28 -24.23
CA THR A 95 -30.06 8.29 -23.74
C THR A 95 -29.53 9.24 -24.81
N LEU A 96 -29.34 8.78 -26.06
CA LEU A 96 -28.77 9.61 -27.13
C LEU A 96 -29.83 10.18 -28.07
N ASN A 97 -30.95 9.48 -28.24
CA ASN A 97 -32.00 9.86 -29.20
C ASN A 97 -33.34 10.18 -28.52
N ASN A 98 -33.38 10.24 -27.17
CA ASN A 98 -34.54 10.60 -26.36
C ASN A 98 -35.81 9.80 -26.70
N VAL A 99 -35.67 8.51 -27.04
CA VAL A 99 -36.82 7.66 -27.35
C VAL A 99 -37.63 7.41 -26.07
N PRO A 100 -38.93 7.79 -26.02
CA PRO A 100 -39.75 7.60 -24.82
C PRO A 100 -40.25 6.16 -24.73
N LEU A 101 -39.76 5.44 -23.71
CA LEU A 101 -40.12 4.05 -23.43
C LEU A 101 -40.33 3.83 -21.93
N GLU A 102 -41.47 3.24 -21.59
CA GLU A 102 -41.72 2.77 -20.23
C GLU A 102 -40.93 1.48 -19.93
N PRO A 103 -40.56 1.21 -18.67
CA PRO A 103 -39.77 0.01 -18.32
C PRO A 103 -40.42 -1.33 -18.69
N ALA A 104 -41.76 -1.41 -18.73
CA ALA A 104 -42.47 -2.60 -19.20
C ALA A 104 -42.33 -2.76 -20.72
N GLU A 105 -42.59 -1.69 -21.48
CA GLU A 105 -42.43 -1.68 -22.94
C GLU A 105 -40.99 -2.02 -23.35
N ALA A 106 -40.00 -1.47 -22.66
CA ALA A 106 -38.59 -1.77 -22.91
C ALA A 106 -38.28 -3.27 -22.71
N ARG A 107 -38.83 -3.90 -21.66
CA ARG A 107 -38.66 -5.34 -21.42
C ARG A 107 -39.29 -6.18 -22.54
N ASP A 108 -40.49 -5.82 -22.97
CA ASP A 108 -41.19 -6.54 -24.05
C ASP A 108 -40.48 -6.38 -25.40
N ILE A 109 -39.93 -5.19 -25.68
CA ILE A 109 -39.11 -4.96 -26.88
C ILE A 109 -37.81 -5.77 -26.82
N VAL A 110 -37.08 -5.76 -25.69
CA VAL A 110 -35.86 -6.59 -25.54
C VAL A 110 -36.19 -8.06 -25.74
N ARG A 111 -37.27 -8.53 -25.13
CA ARG A 111 -37.73 -9.91 -25.24
C ARG A 111 -38.00 -10.30 -26.69
N TYR A 112 -38.83 -9.53 -27.38
CA TYR A 112 -39.12 -9.75 -28.78
C TYR A 112 -37.84 -9.74 -29.65
N LEU A 113 -36.99 -8.72 -29.50
CA LEU A 113 -35.77 -8.62 -30.30
C LEU A 113 -34.76 -9.73 -29.98
N ALA A 114 -34.66 -10.18 -28.73
CA ALA A 114 -33.82 -11.31 -28.36
C ALA A 114 -34.35 -12.64 -28.91
N ASP A 115 -35.67 -12.82 -29.00
CA ASP A 115 -36.27 -14.06 -29.51
C ASP A 115 -36.20 -14.13 -31.04
N HIS A 116 -36.42 -13.01 -31.73
CA HIS A 116 -36.51 -12.96 -33.20
C HIS A 116 -35.23 -12.49 -33.90
N HIS A 117 -34.38 -11.75 -33.19
CA HIS A 117 -33.08 -11.25 -33.67
C HIS A 117 -31.96 -11.63 -32.68
N GLY A 118 -32.06 -12.84 -32.15
CA GLY A 118 -31.14 -13.43 -31.17
C GLY A 118 -29.95 -14.14 -31.78
N LEU A 119 -29.20 -14.84 -30.93
CA LEU A 119 -28.10 -15.72 -31.34
C LEU A 119 -28.48 -17.18 -31.12
N ALA A 120 -27.94 -18.09 -31.93
CA ALA A 120 -28.01 -19.52 -31.65
C ALA A 120 -27.12 -19.87 -30.42
N PRO A 121 -27.35 -21.01 -29.74
CA PRO A 121 -26.53 -21.43 -28.61
C PRO A 121 -25.02 -21.44 -28.89
N GLU A 122 -24.61 -21.92 -30.07
CA GLU A 122 -23.22 -22.01 -30.48
C GLU A 122 -22.59 -20.63 -30.68
N GLU A 123 -23.37 -19.69 -31.20
CA GLU A 123 -22.96 -18.30 -31.42
C GLU A 123 -22.83 -17.55 -30.09
N ALA A 124 -23.77 -17.74 -29.17
CA ALA A 124 -23.77 -17.09 -27.86
C ALA A 124 -22.68 -17.64 -26.94
N LYS A 125 -22.39 -18.94 -26.99
CA LYS A 125 -21.39 -19.61 -26.12
C LYS A 125 -20.00 -18.98 -26.25
N ALA A 126 -19.59 -18.59 -27.45
CA ALA A 126 -18.30 -17.93 -27.68
C ALA A 126 -18.14 -16.58 -26.95
N ALA A 127 -19.26 -15.94 -26.57
CA ALA A 127 -19.29 -14.67 -25.86
C ALA A 127 -19.94 -14.76 -24.47
N ALA A 128 -20.19 -15.97 -23.96
CA ALA A 128 -20.90 -16.20 -22.69
C ALA A 128 -20.26 -15.44 -21.51
N PHE A 129 -18.93 -15.40 -21.46
CA PHE A 129 -18.16 -14.71 -20.42
C PHE A 129 -18.51 -13.21 -20.30
N GLU A 130 -18.91 -12.55 -21.40
CA GLU A 130 -19.28 -11.13 -21.41
C GLU A 130 -20.61 -10.89 -20.66
N VAL A 131 -21.61 -11.75 -20.89
CA VAL A 131 -22.94 -11.62 -20.26
C VAL A 131 -22.96 -12.20 -18.85
N GLU A 132 -22.12 -13.20 -18.57
CA GLU A 132 -21.85 -13.73 -17.22
C GLU A 132 -21.01 -12.78 -16.35
N ARG A 133 -20.54 -11.66 -16.92
CA ARG A 133 -19.69 -10.65 -16.28
C ARG A 133 -18.40 -11.22 -15.69
N ARG A 134 -17.78 -12.16 -16.40
CA ARG A 134 -16.48 -12.71 -16.00
C ARG A 134 -15.36 -11.73 -16.37
N LEU A 135 -14.49 -11.45 -15.40
CA LEU A 135 -13.29 -10.65 -15.60
C LEU A 135 -12.15 -11.58 -16.05
N ILE A 136 -12.09 -11.87 -17.36
CA ILE A 136 -11.05 -12.71 -17.96
C ILE A 136 -10.23 -11.94 -18.98
N GLU A 137 -8.95 -12.31 -19.11
CA GLU A 137 -8.12 -11.92 -20.25
C GLU A 137 -8.45 -12.88 -21.41
N TYR A 138 -9.31 -12.42 -22.33
CA TYR A 138 -9.68 -13.20 -23.50
C TYR A 138 -8.85 -12.76 -24.71
N SER A 139 -8.17 -13.72 -25.35
CA SER A 139 -7.54 -13.48 -26.64
C SER A 139 -8.37 -14.06 -27.78
N TYR A 140 -8.61 -13.27 -28.82
CA TYR A 140 -9.32 -13.66 -30.03
C TYR A 140 -8.38 -14.29 -31.05
N PRO A 141 -8.48 -15.61 -31.32
CA PRO A 141 -7.58 -16.29 -32.25
C PRO A 141 -7.93 -16.09 -33.72
N GLY A 142 -9.14 -15.57 -34.03
CA GLY A 142 -9.66 -15.54 -35.40
C GLY A 142 -8.95 -14.56 -36.33
N ASP A 143 -8.59 -13.37 -35.83
CA ASP A 143 -7.79 -12.39 -36.57
C ASP A 143 -7.17 -11.37 -35.59
N LYS A 144 -5.84 -11.25 -35.61
CA LYS A 144 -5.09 -10.44 -34.65
C LYS A 144 -5.24 -8.94 -34.89
N ASP A 145 -5.40 -8.51 -36.13
CA ASP A 145 -5.56 -7.10 -36.46
C ASP A 145 -6.94 -6.59 -36.06
N THR A 146 -7.97 -7.42 -36.24
CA THR A 146 -9.33 -7.16 -35.77
C THR A 146 -9.40 -7.19 -34.25
N GLU A 147 -8.76 -8.17 -33.59
CA GLU A 147 -8.65 -8.20 -32.12
C GLU A 147 -8.09 -6.88 -31.61
N ARG A 148 -6.95 -6.45 -32.16
CA ARG A 148 -6.28 -5.21 -31.75
C ARG A 148 -7.15 -3.98 -31.98
N THR A 149 -7.80 -3.90 -33.13
CA THR A 149 -8.66 -2.78 -33.52
C THR A 149 -9.89 -2.70 -32.64
N CYS A 150 -10.55 -3.81 -32.36
CA CYS A 150 -11.84 -3.82 -31.68
C CYS A 150 -11.76 -3.96 -30.15
N SER A 151 -10.64 -4.46 -29.60
CA SER A 151 -10.52 -4.73 -28.15
C SER A 151 -9.89 -3.60 -27.32
N THR A 152 -9.40 -2.54 -27.97
CA THR A 152 -8.67 -1.45 -27.28
C THR A 152 -9.54 -0.71 -26.24
N CYS A 153 -10.85 -0.60 -26.49
CA CYS A 153 -11.76 0.17 -25.63
C CYS A 153 -12.72 -0.71 -24.80
N HIS A 154 -13.09 -1.89 -25.31
CA HIS A 154 -14.01 -2.82 -24.67
C HIS A 154 -13.66 -4.25 -25.06
N SER A 155 -14.23 -5.24 -24.37
CA SER A 155 -13.95 -6.65 -24.65
C SER A 155 -14.28 -7.06 -26.10
N MET A 156 -13.56 -8.06 -26.61
CA MET A 156 -13.96 -8.75 -27.86
C MET A 156 -15.29 -9.48 -27.69
N GLY A 157 -15.67 -9.89 -26.48
CA GLY A 157 -16.94 -10.56 -26.19
C GLY A 157 -18.14 -9.76 -26.71
N ARG A 158 -18.11 -8.42 -26.59
CA ARG A 158 -19.15 -7.54 -27.14
C ARG A 158 -19.28 -7.62 -28.67
N VAL A 159 -18.19 -7.88 -29.38
CA VAL A 159 -18.17 -8.05 -30.83
C VAL A 159 -18.63 -9.46 -31.22
N LEU A 160 -18.09 -10.48 -30.54
CA LEU A 160 -18.44 -11.89 -30.73
C LEU A 160 -19.94 -12.17 -30.53
N ALA A 161 -20.58 -11.42 -29.63
CA ALA A 161 -22.01 -11.48 -29.33
C ALA A 161 -22.91 -10.81 -30.38
N GLN A 162 -22.43 -10.60 -31.62
CA GLN A 162 -23.19 -9.92 -32.67
C GLN A 162 -23.03 -10.60 -34.04
N ARG A 163 -24.07 -10.48 -34.85
CA ARG A 163 -24.13 -10.93 -36.24
C ARG A 163 -24.77 -9.83 -37.07
N ARG A 164 -24.17 -9.43 -38.18
CA ARG A 164 -24.61 -8.25 -38.97
C ARG A 164 -24.32 -8.45 -40.44
N THR A 165 -25.06 -7.75 -41.30
CA THR A 165 -24.68 -7.62 -42.71
C THR A 165 -23.39 -6.80 -42.82
N LYS A 166 -22.73 -6.87 -43.98
CA LYS A 166 -21.54 -6.05 -44.24
C LYS A 166 -21.83 -4.56 -44.06
N GLU A 167 -22.95 -4.10 -44.60
CA GLU A 167 -23.41 -2.70 -44.48
C GLU A 167 -23.60 -2.29 -43.01
N GLU A 168 -24.20 -3.16 -42.18
CA GLU A 168 -24.41 -2.85 -40.76
C GLU A 168 -23.12 -2.87 -39.93
N TRP A 169 -22.09 -3.62 -40.35
CA TRP A 169 -20.75 -3.52 -39.78
C TRP A 169 -20.11 -2.18 -40.15
N THR A 170 -20.22 -1.74 -41.41
CA THR A 170 -19.75 -0.43 -41.86
C THR A 170 -20.42 0.69 -41.06
N LEU A 171 -21.75 0.71 -40.98
CA LEU A 171 -22.50 1.72 -40.23
C LEU A 171 -22.20 1.70 -38.73
N LEU A 172 -21.84 0.54 -38.16
CA LEU A 172 -21.38 0.47 -36.77
C LEU A 172 -20.07 1.24 -36.60
N LEU A 173 -19.12 1.06 -37.50
CA LEU A 173 -17.82 1.70 -37.42
C LEU A 173 -17.90 3.20 -37.69
N GLU A 174 -18.73 3.61 -38.65
CA GLU A 174 -19.04 5.02 -38.88
C GLU A 174 -19.62 5.68 -37.63
N MET A 175 -20.55 5.00 -36.94
CA MET A 175 -21.08 5.47 -35.66
C MET A 175 -19.97 5.59 -34.60
N HIS A 176 -19.04 4.65 -34.51
CA HIS A 176 -17.91 4.76 -33.57
C HIS A 176 -17.03 5.97 -33.88
N ARG A 177 -16.71 6.22 -35.16
CA ARG A 177 -15.91 7.37 -35.59
C ARG A 177 -16.64 8.69 -35.35
N ALA A 178 -17.95 8.73 -35.56
CA ALA A 178 -18.76 9.92 -35.36
C ALA A 178 -18.93 10.27 -33.88
N ILE A 179 -19.22 9.27 -33.03
CA ILE A 179 -19.42 9.49 -31.59
C ILE A 179 -18.08 9.69 -30.87
N TYR A 180 -17.00 9.05 -31.34
CA TYR A 180 -15.68 9.10 -30.73
C TYR A 180 -14.60 9.52 -31.74
N PRO A 181 -14.56 10.78 -32.20
CA PRO A 181 -13.67 11.21 -33.29
C PRO A 181 -12.18 10.99 -33.01
N GLY A 182 -11.77 10.92 -31.73
CA GLY A 182 -10.39 10.60 -31.34
C GLY A 182 -9.92 9.18 -31.68
N THR A 183 -10.83 8.24 -31.98
CA THR A 183 -10.46 6.84 -32.22
C THR A 183 -9.61 6.65 -33.49
N ASP A 184 -9.77 7.51 -34.51
CA ASP A 184 -8.97 7.43 -35.75
C ASP A 184 -7.47 7.60 -35.47
N THR A 185 -7.13 8.46 -34.49
CA THR A 185 -5.73 8.68 -34.07
C THR A 185 -5.18 7.47 -33.32
N VAL A 186 -5.98 6.86 -32.45
CA VAL A 186 -5.59 5.69 -31.65
C VAL A 186 -5.33 4.48 -32.55
N PHE A 187 -6.22 4.22 -33.52
CA PHE A 187 -6.06 3.10 -34.46
C PHE A 187 -4.86 3.26 -35.39
N ARG A 188 -4.55 4.48 -35.83
CA ARG A 188 -3.35 4.74 -36.64
C ARG A 188 -2.05 4.66 -35.84
N ARG A 189 -2.04 5.09 -34.56
CA ARG A 189 -0.85 4.96 -33.68
C ARG A 189 -0.52 3.51 -33.31
N GLY A 190 -1.47 2.58 -33.45
CA GLY A 190 -1.24 1.14 -33.29
C GLY A 190 -0.29 0.56 -34.36
N LEU A 191 -0.19 1.16 -35.54
CA LEU A 191 0.93 0.84 -36.44
C LEU A 191 2.20 1.39 -35.78
N GLY A 192 2.97 0.51 -35.15
CA GLY A 192 4.29 0.83 -34.68
C GLY A 192 5.12 1.30 -35.87
N GLN A 193 5.17 2.61 -36.11
CA GLN A 193 6.35 3.22 -36.69
C GLN A 193 7.51 2.99 -35.71
N ARG A 194 8.09 1.80 -35.76
CA ARG A 194 9.54 1.68 -35.61
C ARG A 194 10.14 2.53 -36.72
N ARG A 195 10.43 3.79 -36.44
CA ARG A 195 11.52 4.48 -37.13
C ARG A 195 12.78 3.66 -36.84
N GLY A 196 13.23 2.82 -37.77
CA GLY A 196 14.56 2.23 -37.72
C GLY A 196 14.73 0.73 -38.04
N GLY A 197 13.94 0.14 -38.94
CA GLY A 197 14.26 -1.20 -39.48
C GLY A 197 14.16 -1.23 -41.00
N ALA A 198 15.23 -1.62 -41.69
CA ALA A 198 15.21 -1.80 -43.14
C ALA A 198 14.21 -2.91 -43.55
N PRO A 199 13.47 -2.75 -44.65
CA PRO A 199 12.50 -3.74 -45.11
C PRO A 199 13.18 -5.08 -45.42
N GLN A 200 12.61 -6.18 -44.92
CA GLN A 200 13.02 -7.53 -45.31
C GLN A 200 12.62 -7.75 -46.77
N SER A 201 13.58 -8.14 -47.61
CA SER A 201 13.34 -8.46 -49.02
C SER A 201 12.44 -9.69 -49.15
N GLY A 202 11.28 -9.55 -49.80
CA GLY A 202 10.36 -10.66 -50.12
C GLY A 202 9.03 -10.66 -49.39
N ALA A 203 8.73 -9.65 -48.56
CA ALA A 203 7.40 -9.51 -47.96
C ALA A 203 6.37 -9.05 -49.01
N PRO A 204 5.12 -9.56 -48.98
CA PRO A 204 4.05 -9.08 -49.85
C PRO A 204 3.79 -7.57 -49.63
N PRO A 205 3.18 -6.86 -50.60
CA PRO A 205 2.89 -5.44 -50.45
C PRO A 205 2.11 -5.17 -49.17
N GLU A 206 2.54 -4.18 -48.40
CA GLU A 206 1.90 -3.80 -47.14
C GLU A 206 0.49 -3.27 -47.43
N ASP A 207 -0.55 -3.87 -46.82
CA ASP A 207 -1.94 -3.43 -46.96
C ASP A 207 -2.11 -2.06 -46.29
N THR A 208 -2.21 -1.01 -47.11
CA THR A 208 -2.27 0.39 -46.66
C THR A 208 -3.67 0.87 -46.26
N ARG A 209 -4.69 0.00 -46.33
CA ARG A 209 -6.05 0.33 -45.92
C ARG A 209 -6.11 0.66 -44.42
N HIS A 210 -7.09 1.49 -44.04
CA HIS A 210 -7.26 1.84 -42.63
C HIS A 210 -7.56 0.56 -41.80
N PRO A 211 -7.02 0.41 -40.57
CA PRO A 211 -7.24 -0.81 -39.76
C PRO A 211 -8.72 -1.19 -39.57
N MET A 212 -9.60 -0.18 -39.50
CA MET A 212 -11.05 -0.39 -39.41
C MET A 212 -11.63 -1.01 -40.70
N ASP A 213 -11.14 -0.61 -41.88
CA ASP A 213 -11.61 -1.14 -43.16
C ASP A 213 -11.19 -2.61 -43.32
N ARG A 214 -9.99 -2.94 -42.83
CA ARG A 214 -9.48 -4.33 -42.77
C ARG A 214 -10.34 -5.19 -41.82
N ALA A 215 -10.71 -4.64 -40.67
CA ALA A 215 -11.60 -5.31 -39.72
C ALA A 215 -13.00 -5.57 -40.31
N ILE A 216 -13.57 -4.70 -41.15
CA ILE A 216 -14.89 -4.94 -41.80
C ILE A 216 -14.89 -6.23 -42.61
N GLU A 217 -13.83 -6.47 -43.37
CA GLU A 217 -13.70 -7.65 -44.23
C GLU A 217 -13.74 -8.94 -43.39
N HIS A 218 -13.00 -8.96 -42.29
CA HIS A 218 -13.01 -10.08 -41.34
C HIS A 218 -14.35 -10.21 -40.59
N LEU A 219 -14.90 -9.11 -40.08
CA LEU A 219 -16.13 -9.12 -39.28
C LEU A 219 -17.35 -9.54 -40.10
N SER A 220 -17.46 -9.05 -41.34
CA SER A 220 -18.58 -9.38 -42.22
C SER A 220 -18.55 -10.82 -42.72
N SER A 221 -17.37 -11.40 -42.91
CA SER A 221 -17.21 -12.80 -43.30
C SER A 221 -17.35 -13.77 -42.11
N THR A 222 -16.83 -13.39 -40.94
CA THR A 222 -16.81 -14.27 -39.75
C THR A 222 -18.09 -14.18 -38.94
N PHE A 223 -18.75 -13.01 -38.92
CA PHE A 223 -19.97 -12.76 -38.15
C PHE A 223 -21.12 -12.23 -39.04
N PRO A 224 -21.48 -12.95 -40.12
CA PRO A 224 -22.54 -12.54 -41.03
C PRO A 224 -23.90 -12.59 -40.35
N LEU A 225 -24.88 -11.84 -40.86
CA LEU A 225 -26.24 -11.82 -40.32
C LEU A 225 -26.87 -13.22 -40.34
N THR A 226 -26.74 -13.92 -41.46
CA THR A 226 -27.30 -15.24 -41.71
C THR A 226 -26.24 -16.31 -41.50
N THR A 227 -26.56 -17.29 -40.66
CA THR A 227 -25.66 -18.41 -40.31
C THR A 227 -26.46 -19.71 -40.31
N ALA A 228 -25.79 -20.83 -40.54
CA ALA A 228 -26.44 -22.16 -40.51
C ALA A 228 -26.95 -22.49 -39.10
N GLU A 229 -26.20 -22.10 -38.08
CA GLU A 229 -26.54 -22.26 -36.67
C GLU A 229 -27.83 -21.53 -36.32
N TRP A 230 -27.96 -20.25 -36.75
CA TRP A 230 -29.18 -19.48 -36.52
C TRP A 230 -30.36 -20.07 -37.29
N ALA A 231 -30.19 -20.39 -38.58
CA ALA A 231 -31.28 -20.97 -39.37
C ALA A 231 -31.81 -22.28 -38.75
N ALA A 232 -30.92 -23.15 -38.29
CA ALA A 232 -31.28 -24.38 -37.60
C ALA A 232 -31.96 -24.11 -36.24
N TRP A 233 -31.44 -23.16 -35.47
CA TRP A 233 -31.99 -22.82 -34.16
C TRP A 233 -33.35 -22.13 -34.26
N SER A 234 -33.48 -21.05 -35.04
CA SER A 234 -34.72 -20.28 -35.15
C SER A 234 -35.88 -21.11 -35.72
N ALA A 235 -35.59 -22.10 -36.57
CA ALA A 235 -36.61 -23.01 -37.11
C ALA A 235 -37.12 -24.03 -36.08
N THR A 236 -36.34 -24.31 -35.03
CA THR A 236 -36.64 -25.34 -34.02
C THR A 236 -36.83 -24.80 -32.62
N MET A 237 -36.68 -23.48 -32.42
CA MET A 237 -36.85 -22.78 -31.16
C MET A 237 -38.26 -23.03 -30.62
N ARG A 238 -38.34 -23.40 -29.34
CA ARG A 238 -39.59 -23.73 -28.64
C ARG A 238 -39.64 -22.99 -27.31
N THR A 239 -40.83 -22.84 -26.77
CA THR A 239 -41.01 -22.40 -25.39
C THR A 239 -40.33 -23.37 -24.43
N PRO A 240 -39.41 -22.91 -23.57
CA PRO A 240 -38.69 -23.77 -22.63
C PRO A 240 -39.60 -24.51 -21.66
N GLN A 241 -39.33 -25.79 -21.39
CA GLN A 241 -40.04 -26.60 -20.37
C GLN A 241 -39.07 -27.02 -19.26
N LEU A 242 -38.82 -26.10 -18.33
CA LEU A 242 -37.78 -26.24 -17.32
C LEU A 242 -38.28 -26.74 -15.95
N GLN A 243 -39.60 -26.90 -15.79
CA GLN A 243 -40.23 -27.32 -14.54
C GLN A 243 -39.70 -28.67 -14.02
N GLY A 244 -39.41 -28.73 -12.72
CA GLY A 244 -38.94 -29.93 -12.04
C GLY A 244 -37.74 -29.71 -11.14
N ARG A 245 -37.14 -30.81 -10.68
CA ARG A 245 -35.96 -30.83 -9.82
C ARG A 245 -34.68 -30.87 -10.64
N TRP A 246 -33.73 -30.03 -10.28
CA TRP A 246 -32.41 -29.92 -10.87
C TRP A 246 -31.36 -30.07 -9.77
N ALA A 247 -30.38 -30.93 -9.97
CA ALA A 247 -29.21 -31.00 -9.11
C ALA A 247 -28.29 -29.82 -9.43
N LEU A 248 -27.78 -29.19 -8.39
CA LEU A 248 -26.88 -28.05 -8.46
C LEU A 248 -25.48 -28.48 -8.06
N THR A 249 -24.53 -28.25 -8.95
CA THR A 249 -23.09 -28.22 -8.65
C THR A 249 -22.58 -26.81 -8.92
N GLY A 250 -21.79 -26.26 -8.03
CA GLY A 250 -21.20 -24.96 -8.25
C GLY A 250 -19.86 -24.78 -7.58
N TYR A 251 -19.24 -23.63 -7.85
CA TYR A 251 -17.97 -23.26 -7.25
C TYR A 251 -17.94 -21.75 -6.99
N GLN A 252 -17.68 -21.37 -5.74
CA GLN A 252 -17.49 -19.96 -5.38
C GLN A 252 -16.01 -19.71 -5.10
N PRO A 253 -15.35 -18.84 -5.88
CA PRO A 253 -13.98 -18.43 -5.61
C PRO A 253 -13.81 -17.95 -4.15
N GLY A 254 -12.77 -18.45 -3.47
CA GLY A 254 -12.46 -18.20 -2.06
C GLY A 254 -13.26 -19.05 -1.06
N ARG A 255 -14.27 -19.79 -1.51
CA ARG A 255 -15.05 -20.71 -0.65
C ARG A 255 -14.97 -22.16 -1.08
N GLY A 256 -14.82 -22.42 -2.37
CA GLY A 256 -14.76 -23.77 -2.94
C GLY A 256 -16.12 -24.28 -3.45
N PRO A 257 -16.27 -25.61 -3.57
CA PRO A 257 -17.43 -26.23 -4.21
C PRO A 257 -18.71 -26.13 -3.38
N VAL A 258 -19.85 -26.10 -4.08
CA VAL A 258 -21.20 -26.14 -3.51
C VAL A 258 -22.05 -27.21 -4.19
N PHE A 259 -22.91 -27.85 -3.42
CA PHE A 259 -23.78 -28.93 -3.91
C PHE A 259 -25.20 -28.76 -3.38
N GLY A 260 -26.20 -29.03 -4.21
CA GLY A 260 -27.58 -28.84 -3.82
C GLY A 260 -28.60 -29.17 -4.89
N GLN A 261 -29.74 -28.49 -4.83
CA GLN A 261 -30.81 -28.61 -5.80
C GLN A 261 -31.53 -27.28 -6.06
N VAL A 262 -32.10 -27.16 -7.25
CA VAL A 262 -33.02 -26.11 -7.67
C VAL A 262 -34.35 -26.77 -8.06
N ILE A 263 -35.44 -26.27 -7.49
CA ILE A 263 -36.80 -26.60 -7.92
C ILE A 263 -37.27 -25.46 -8.81
N VAL A 264 -37.58 -25.76 -10.07
CA VAL A 264 -38.08 -24.80 -11.04
C VAL A 264 -39.58 -25.03 -11.22
N SER A 265 -40.36 -23.95 -11.14
CA SER A 265 -41.82 -23.94 -11.29
C SER A 265 -42.24 -22.87 -12.29
N ASN A 266 -43.33 -23.10 -13.03
CA ASN A 266 -43.86 -22.08 -13.95
C ASN A 266 -44.40 -20.87 -13.19
N GLN A 267 -44.21 -19.67 -13.74
CA GLN A 267 -44.81 -18.45 -13.23
C GLN A 267 -45.98 -18.02 -14.14
N GLY A 268 -47.22 -18.23 -13.69
CA GLY A 268 -48.40 -17.91 -14.50
C GLY A 268 -48.60 -18.89 -15.64
N ASP A 269 -48.69 -18.40 -16.88
CA ASP A 269 -48.91 -19.21 -18.08
C ASP A 269 -47.71 -20.17 -18.32
N PRO A 270 -47.91 -21.50 -18.38
CA PRO A 270 -46.89 -22.48 -18.71
C PRO A 270 -46.17 -22.25 -20.04
N ASN A 271 -46.77 -21.47 -20.96
CA ASN A 271 -46.18 -21.12 -22.25
C ASN A 271 -45.45 -19.76 -22.25
N SER A 272 -45.42 -19.07 -21.11
CA SER A 272 -44.79 -17.76 -20.99
C SER A 272 -43.26 -17.83 -20.93
N GLY A 273 -42.64 -18.97 -20.62
CA GLY A 273 -41.18 -19.02 -20.39
C GLY A 273 -40.71 -18.21 -19.18
N ASP A 274 -41.63 -17.80 -18.30
CA ASP A 274 -41.36 -17.18 -17.01
C ASP A 274 -41.45 -18.26 -15.91
N PHE A 275 -40.49 -18.25 -14.98
CA PHE A 275 -40.30 -19.30 -13.99
C PHE A 275 -40.03 -18.70 -12.60
N THR A 276 -40.38 -19.45 -11.57
CA THR A 276 -39.92 -19.24 -10.19
C THR A 276 -38.97 -20.37 -9.78
N THR A 277 -38.06 -20.07 -8.86
CA THR A 277 -37.07 -21.03 -8.37
C THR A 277 -37.04 -21.07 -6.84
N GLU A 278 -36.91 -22.27 -6.29
CA GLU A 278 -36.52 -22.50 -4.90
C GLU A 278 -35.23 -23.33 -4.91
N THR A 279 -34.15 -22.72 -4.43
CA THR A 279 -32.80 -23.30 -4.45
C THR A 279 -32.37 -23.60 -3.03
N THR A 280 -31.77 -24.76 -2.81
CA THR A 280 -31.05 -25.09 -1.57
C THR A 280 -29.72 -25.72 -1.91
N PHE A 281 -28.61 -25.17 -1.42
CA PHE A 281 -27.28 -25.73 -1.61
C PHE A 281 -26.43 -25.59 -0.36
N THR A 282 -25.39 -26.41 -0.25
CA THR A 282 -24.44 -26.42 0.86
C THR A 282 -23.05 -26.15 0.36
N TYR A 283 -22.32 -25.24 1.02
CA TYR A 283 -20.88 -25.11 0.82
C TYR A 283 -20.20 -26.34 1.40
N ALA A 284 -19.56 -27.13 0.54
CA ALA A 284 -18.94 -28.38 0.97
C ALA A 284 -17.88 -28.12 2.05
N ARG A 285 -17.17 -27.00 1.91
CA ARG A 285 -16.25 -26.49 2.92
C ARG A 285 -17.01 -25.74 4.02
N GLY A 286 -17.04 -26.31 5.22
CA GLY A 286 -17.67 -25.72 6.41
C GLY A 286 -19.16 -26.05 6.58
N GLY A 287 -19.79 -26.74 5.62
CA GLY A 287 -21.13 -27.31 5.76
C GLY A 287 -22.29 -26.31 5.81
N GLN A 288 -22.05 -25.03 5.49
CA GLN A 288 -23.11 -24.01 5.52
C GLN A 288 -24.13 -24.25 4.40
N THR A 289 -25.40 -24.49 4.77
CA THR A 289 -26.54 -24.56 3.84
C THR A 289 -27.15 -23.17 3.61
N VAL A 290 -27.53 -22.90 2.36
CA VAL A 290 -28.15 -21.65 1.90
C VAL A 290 -29.41 -21.98 1.11
N THR A 291 -30.49 -21.28 1.43
CA THR A 291 -31.74 -21.31 0.66
C THR A 291 -31.95 -19.98 -0.06
N ARG A 292 -32.44 -20.05 -1.29
CA ARG A 292 -32.74 -18.87 -2.14
C ARG A 292 -34.05 -19.05 -2.88
N ARG A 293 -34.78 -17.95 -3.05
CA ARG A 293 -36.00 -17.89 -3.87
C ARG A 293 -35.83 -16.87 -4.97
N GLY A 294 -36.23 -17.25 -6.18
CA GLY A 294 -36.00 -16.42 -7.35
C GLY A 294 -37.08 -16.50 -8.39
N ARG A 295 -36.87 -15.70 -9.43
CA ARG A 295 -37.62 -15.72 -10.67
C ARG A 295 -36.67 -15.60 -11.84
N GLY A 296 -37.00 -16.23 -12.95
CA GLY A 296 -36.21 -16.17 -14.16
C GLY A 296 -37.07 -16.23 -15.39
N LEU A 297 -36.49 -15.76 -16.48
CA LEU A 297 -37.12 -15.75 -17.79
C LEU A 297 -36.09 -16.23 -18.81
N VAL A 298 -36.54 -16.88 -19.87
CA VAL A 298 -35.65 -17.42 -20.89
C VAL A 298 -35.81 -16.68 -22.21
N TYR A 299 -34.72 -16.07 -22.67
CA TYR A 299 -34.65 -15.46 -23.99
C TYR A 299 -34.11 -16.44 -25.03
N THR A 300 -34.56 -16.27 -26.27
CA THR A 300 -34.13 -17.03 -27.45
C THR A 300 -34.28 -18.56 -27.26
N GLY A 301 -35.14 -19.01 -26.33
CA GLY A 301 -35.36 -20.42 -26.00
C GLY A 301 -34.29 -21.12 -25.15
N PHE A 302 -33.18 -20.45 -24.79
CA PHE A 302 -32.10 -21.08 -24.00
C PHE A 302 -31.35 -20.14 -23.03
N GLN A 303 -31.43 -18.81 -23.20
CA GLN A 303 -30.69 -17.85 -22.39
C GLN A 303 -31.50 -17.45 -21.15
N TRP A 304 -31.32 -18.16 -20.05
CA TRP A 304 -31.95 -17.84 -18.76
C TRP A 304 -31.35 -16.56 -18.17
N ARG A 305 -32.24 -15.65 -17.75
CA ARG A 305 -31.92 -14.46 -16.97
C ARG A 305 -32.81 -14.42 -15.75
N GLY A 306 -32.20 -14.62 -14.58
CA GLY A 306 -32.90 -14.70 -13.31
C GLY A 306 -32.42 -13.71 -12.27
N ARG A 307 -33.18 -13.62 -11.19
CA ARG A 307 -32.83 -12.95 -9.96
C ARG A 307 -33.35 -13.77 -8.79
N SER A 308 -32.49 -14.05 -7.81
CA SER A 308 -32.87 -14.72 -6.57
C SER A 308 -32.36 -13.98 -5.34
N SER A 309 -33.10 -14.09 -4.25
CA SER A 309 -32.79 -13.55 -2.93
C SER A 309 -32.61 -14.72 -1.96
N GLY A 310 -31.66 -14.62 -1.03
CA GLY A 310 -31.47 -15.62 0.03
C GLY A 310 -31.49 -14.99 1.43
N ASP A 311 -31.42 -15.82 2.46
CA ASP A 311 -31.52 -15.43 3.88
C ASP A 311 -30.31 -14.63 4.41
N GLY A 312 -29.38 -14.25 3.52
CA GLY A 312 -28.19 -13.48 3.82
C GLY A 312 -27.21 -13.44 2.64
N THR A 313 -26.06 -12.82 2.85
CA THR A 313 -24.93 -12.84 1.90
C THR A 313 -23.73 -13.57 2.53
N PRO A 314 -23.06 -14.47 1.78
CA PRO A 314 -21.82 -15.11 2.23
C PRO A 314 -20.63 -14.13 2.28
N PHE A 315 -20.79 -12.91 1.78
CA PHE A 315 -19.75 -11.88 1.73
C PHE A 315 -19.92 -10.91 2.91
N THR A 316 -18.88 -10.74 3.74
CA THR A 316 -18.85 -9.80 4.88
C THR A 316 -18.56 -8.36 4.47
N ILE A 317 -18.91 -7.99 3.24
CA ILE A 317 -18.60 -6.69 2.64
C ILE A 317 -19.85 -5.80 2.74
N PRO A 318 -19.76 -4.59 3.33
CA PRO A 318 -20.87 -3.65 3.40
C PRO A 318 -21.44 -3.33 2.01
N GLY A 319 -22.77 -3.28 1.91
CA GLY A 319 -23.48 -2.93 0.67
C GLY A 319 -23.62 -4.06 -0.36
N VAL A 320 -23.11 -5.27 -0.09
CA VAL A 320 -23.39 -6.43 -0.96
C VAL A 320 -24.85 -6.85 -0.80
N SER A 321 -25.57 -6.84 -1.91
CA SER A 321 -26.97 -7.25 -1.98
C SER A 321 -27.14 -8.75 -1.70
N THR A 322 -28.22 -9.10 -0.99
CA THR A 322 -28.72 -10.49 -0.89
C THR A 322 -29.33 -10.97 -2.20
N ASP A 323 -29.70 -10.05 -3.09
CA ASP A 323 -30.24 -10.35 -4.41
C ASP A 323 -29.13 -10.55 -5.43
N TRP A 324 -29.12 -11.71 -6.07
CA TRP A 324 -28.14 -12.08 -7.08
C TRP A 324 -28.80 -12.18 -8.44
N ARG A 325 -28.06 -11.83 -9.48
CA ARG A 325 -28.41 -12.05 -10.88
C ARG A 325 -27.97 -13.43 -11.29
N GLU A 326 -28.78 -14.08 -12.11
CA GLU A 326 -28.52 -15.42 -12.63
C GLU A 326 -28.43 -15.34 -14.16
N VAL A 327 -27.30 -15.77 -14.71
CA VAL A 327 -27.08 -15.84 -16.16
C VAL A 327 -26.71 -17.28 -16.46
N LEU A 328 -27.64 -18.03 -17.05
CA LEU A 328 -27.44 -19.43 -17.42
C LEU A 328 -27.79 -19.64 -18.90
N PHE A 329 -27.17 -20.65 -19.48
CA PHE A 329 -27.46 -21.17 -20.80
C PHE A 329 -27.98 -22.59 -20.66
N VAL A 330 -29.24 -22.80 -21.02
CA VAL A 330 -29.88 -24.10 -21.01
C VAL A 330 -29.48 -24.86 -22.27
N ASP A 331 -29.22 -26.16 -22.17
CA ASP A 331 -29.00 -26.99 -23.33
C ASP A 331 -30.27 -27.18 -24.18
N ARG A 332 -30.10 -27.69 -25.40
CA ARG A 332 -31.18 -27.83 -26.38
C ARG A 332 -32.24 -28.83 -25.92
N GLU A 333 -31.84 -29.81 -25.11
CA GLU A 333 -32.69 -30.89 -24.61
C GLU A 333 -33.33 -30.59 -23.23
N TRP A 334 -33.06 -29.42 -22.64
CA TRP A 334 -33.49 -29.02 -21.30
C TRP A 334 -33.12 -30.04 -20.20
N ARG A 335 -31.94 -30.63 -20.32
CA ARG A 335 -31.36 -31.58 -19.37
C ARG A 335 -30.27 -30.95 -18.53
N SER A 336 -29.62 -29.90 -19.02
CA SER A 336 -28.56 -29.19 -18.30
C SER A 336 -28.65 -27.68 -18.51
N ALA A 337 -28.12 -26.93 -17.57
CA ALA A 337 -27.91 -25.50 -17.71
C ALA A 337 -26.60 -25.11 -17.04
N GLU A 338 -25.81 -24.23 -17.65
CA GLU A 338 -24.55 -23.77 -17.09
C GLU A 338 -24.42 -22.25 -17.18
N GLY A 339 -23.70 -21.65 -16.23
CA GLY A 339 -23.36 -20.24 -16.27
C GLY A 339 -22.94 -19.73 -14.91
N ARG A 340 -23.38 -18.52 -14.56
CA ARG A 340 -22.91 -17.80 -13.37
C ARG A 340 -24.00 -17.03 -12.67
N TRP A 341 -23.97 -17.08 -11.34
CA TRP A 341 -24.73 -16.19 -10.47
C TRP A 341 -23.80 -15.16 -9.84
N PHE A 342 -24.23 -13.92 -9.71
CA PHE A 342 -23.39 -12.85 -9.16
C PHE A 342 -24.21 -11.75 -8.50
N THR A 343 -23.59 -11.02 -7.57
CA THR A 343 -24.31 -10.03 -6.73
C THR A 343 -24.83 -8.81 -7.51
N GLY A 344 -24.33 -8.60 -8.74
CA GLY A 344 -24.70 -7.50 -9.62
C GLY A 344 -24.05 -6.17 -9.26
N GLY A 345 -24.13 -5.73 -8.00
CA GLY A 345 -23.40 -4.55 -7.51
C GLY A 345 -21.89 -4.74 -7.55
N TYR A 346 -21.45 -5.98 -7.31
CA TYR A 346 -20.06 -6.44 -7.42
C TYR A 346 -20.02 -7.67 -8.33
N ASN A 347 -19.73 -7.45 -9.62
CA ASN A 347 -19.83 -8.51 -10.63
C ASN A 347 -18.79 -9.62 -10.42
N GLU A 348 -17.64 -9.29 -9.85
CA GLU A 348 -16.56 -10.19 -9.49
C GLU A 348 -16.97 -11.19 -8.39
N LEU A 349 -17.96 -10.84 -7.56
CA LEU A 349 -18.45 -11.68 -6.48
C LEU A 349 -19.63 -12.54 -6.97
N GLY A 350 -19.48 -13.85 -6.93
CA GLY A 350 -20.48 -14.76 -7.44
C GLY A 350 -20.13 -16.23 -7.31
N LEU A 351 -20.97 -17.05 -7.92
CA LEU A 351 -20.97 -18.50 -7.90
C LEU A 351 -21.08 -19.01 -9.34
N ASP A 352 -20.15 -19.87 -9.76
CA ASP A 352 -20.30 -20.63 -10.99
C ASP A 352 -21.27 -21.79 -10.74
N VAL A 353 -22.20 -22.00 -11.69
CA VAL A 353 -23.32 -22.93 -11.49
C VAL A 353 -23.49 -23.82 -12.71
N ARG A 354 -23.64 -25.11 -12.45
CA ARG A 354 -24.18 -26.10 -13.38
C ARG A 354 -25.39 -26.77 -12.75
N LEU A 355 -26.41 -26.93 -13.56
CA LEU A 355 -27.66 -27.60 -13.21
C LEU A 355 -27.82 -28.82 -14.10
N ARG A 356 -28.27 -29.92 -13.50
CA ARG A 356 -28.62 -31.15 -14.21
C ARG A 356 -30.00 -31.62 -13.77
N ARG A 357 -30.89 -31.90 -14.72
CA ARG A 357 -32.23 -32.40 -14.41
C ARG A 357 -32.13 -33.74 -13.65
N VAL A 358 -32.83 -33.86 -12.53
CA VAL A 358 -32.82 -35.04 -11.67
C VAL A 358 -33.82 -36.07 -12.17
N GLY A 359 -33.34 -37.28 -12.46
CA GLY A 359 -34.14 -38.46 -12.77
C GLY A 359 -34.50 -39.28 -11.54
N ALA A 360 -34.77 -40.59 -11.71
CA ALA A 360 -34.99 -41.51 -10.59
C ALA A 360 -33.68 -42.07 -10.00
N ASP A 361 -32.63 -42.19 -10.84
CA ASP A 361 -31.37 -42.80 -10.44
C ASP A 361 -30.59 -41.95 -9.42
N PRO A 362 -29.80 -42.57 -8.53
CA PRO A 362 -28.86 -41.87 -7.66
C PRO A 362 -27.78 -41.14 -8.46
N ILE A 363 -27.45 -39.92 -8.04
CA ILE A 363 -26.40 -39.09 -8.63
C ILE A 363 -25.45 -38.65 -7.52
N VAL A 364 -24.15 -38.92 -7.69
CA VAL A 364 -23.10 -38.33 -6.86
C VAL A 364 -22.61 -37.05 -7.54
N LEU A 365 -22.82 -35.92 -6.87
CA LEU A 365 -22.51 -34.58 -7.36
C LEU A 365 -21.08 -34.15 -7.03
N GLY A 366 -20.53 -34.59 -5.89
CA GLY A 366 -19.17 -34.27 -5.48
C GLY A 366 -18.84 -34.71 -4.07
N VAL A 367 -17.62 -34.39 -3.63
CA VAL A 367 -17.07 -34.67 -2.30
C VAL A 367 -16.64 -33.36 -1.63
N ALA A 368 -16.80 -33.21 -0.31
CA ALA A 368 -16.27 -32.04 0.40
C ALA A 368 -14.75 -32.04 0.49
N GLU A 369 -14.15 -33.21 0.66
CA GLU A 369 -12.72 -33.43 0.75
C GLU A 369 -12.18 -33.82 -0.64
N PRO A 370 -11.59 -32.89 -1.42
CA PRO A 370 -11.17 -33.16 -2.79
C PRO A 370 -9.88 -34.01 -2.85
N MET A 371 -9.19 -34.19 -1.72
CA MET A 371 -7.94 -34.94 -1.63
C MET A 371 -7.88 -35.82 -0.38
N ILE A 372 -7.25 -37.00 -0.51
CA ILE A 372 -7.00 -37.94 0.58
C ILE A 372 -5.54 -38.38 0.56
N LYS A 373 -4.90 -38.34 1.73
CA LYS A 373 -3.48 -38.69 1.85
C LYS A 373 -3.29 -40.21 1.87
N ALA A 374 -2.32 -40.73 1.11
CA ALA A 374 -1.94 -42.12 1.18
C ALA A 374 -1.46 -42.50 2.60
N GLY A 375 -1.87 -43.67 3.07
CA GLY A 375 -1.57 -44.16 4.42
C GLY A 375 -2.52 -43.66 5.52
N VAL A 376 -3.53 -42.84 5.20
CA VAL A 376 -4.55 -42.46 6.18
C VAL A 376 -5.48 -43.64 6.49
N SER A 377 -5.93 -43.74 7.73
CA SER A 377 -6.89 -44.75 8.18
C SER A 377 -8.16 -44.10 8.72
N GLN A 378 -9.33 -44.65 8.37
CA GLN A 378 -10.65 -44.25 8.89
C GLN A 378 -11.00 -42.76 8.69
N GLN A 379 -10.53 -42.14 7.61
CA GLN A 379 -10.89 -40.75 7.29
C GLN A 379 -12.33 -40.68 6.80
N GLU A 380 -13.12 -39.76 7.33
CA GLU A 380 -14.49 -39.51 6.86
C GLU A 380 -14.49 -38.61 5.62
N LEU A 381 -15.28 -38.98 4.62
CA LEU A 381 -15.54 -38.23 3.40
C LEU A 381 -17.03 -37.94 3.27
N HIS A 382 -17.36 -36.69 2.91
CA HIS A 382 -18.73 -36.23 2.74
C HIS A 382 -19.09 -36.18 1.25
N LEU A 383 -19.90 -37.13 0.81
CA LEU A 383 -20.45 -37.20 -0.53
C LEU A 383 -21.76 -36.43 -0.60
N TYR A 384 -21.90 -35.55 -1.59
CA TYR A 384 -23.15 -34.85 -1.89
C TYR A 384 -23.79 -35.41 -3.15
N GLY A 385 -25.11 -35.47 -3.19
CA GLY A 385 -25.82 -36.13 -4.27
C GLY A 385 -27.28 -35.77 -4.41
N ALA A 386 -27.94 -36.45 -5.34
CA ALA A 386 -29.39 -36.46 -5.47
C ALA A 386 -29.87 -37.91 -5.54
N ASN A 387 -30.97 -38.20 -4.83
CA ASN A 387 -31.54 -39.55 -4.72
C ASN A 387 -30.53 -40.60 -4.21
N LEU A 388 -29.63 -40.22 -3.30
CA LEU A 388 -28.73 -41.18 -2.67
C LEU A 388 -29.55 -42.21 -1.86
N PRO A 389 -29.15 -43.49 -1.86
CA PRO A 389 -29.88 -44.54 -1.14
C PRO A 389 -29.85 -44.29 0.37
N ALA A 390 -30.95 -44.56 1.07
CA ALA A 390 -31.03 -44.37 2.52
C ALA A 390 -30.15 -45.37 3.30
N SER A 391 -29.95 -46.58 2.77
CA SER A 391 -29.18 -47.65 3.41
C SER A 391 -28.26 -48.37 2.41
N PRO A 392 -27.21 -47.71 1.88
CA PRO A 392 -26.25 -48.36 1.00
C PRO A 392 -25.38 -49.37 1.75
N SER A 393 -24.93 -50.41 1.06
CA SER A 393 -23.85 -51.28 1.52
C SER A 393 -22.48 -50.66 1.22
N GLN A 394 -21.43 -51.12 1.90
CA GLN A 394 -20.06 -50.68 1.63
C GLN A 394 -19.62 -51.00 0.20
N ALA A 395 -20.10 -52.12 -0.36
CA ALA A 395 -19.79 -52.55 -1.71
C ALA A 395 -20.41 -51.65 -2.80
N ASP A 396 -21.42 -50.85 -2.43
CA ASP A 396 -22.06 -49.92 -3.36
C ASP A 396 -21.18 -48.70 -3.62
N VAL A 397 -20.23 -48.36 -2.74
CA VAL A 397 -19.37 -47.18 -2.86
C VAL A 397 -17.94 -47.60 -3.23
N ASN A 398 -17.39 -47.03 -4.29
CA ASN A 398 -16.04 -47.37 -4.76
C ASN A 398 -15.26 -46.11 -5.15
N PHE A 399 -14.05 -45.97 -4.58
CA PHE A 399 -13.10 -44.88 -4.81
C PHE A 399 -11.88 -45.32 -5.65
N GLY A 400 -11.98 -46.47 -6.32
CA GLY A 400 -10.92 -47.05 -7.13
C GLY A 400 -9.77 -47.70 -6.34
N PRO A 401 -8.71 -48.14 -7.04
CA PRO A 401 -7.62 -48.89 -6.43
C PRO A 401 -6.86 -48.10 -5.36
N GLY A 402 -6.54 -48.77 -4.25
CA GLY A 402 -5.77 -48.22 -3.14
C GLY A 402 -6.59 -47.52 -2.06
N VAL A 403 -7.91 -47.37 -2.24
CA VAL A 403 -8.84 -46.79 -1.26
C VAL A 403 -9.87 -47.85 -0.86
N THR A 404 -9.99 -48.12 0.43
CA THR A 404 -10.95 -49.06 1.01
C THR A 404 -12.04 -48.30 1.74
N VAL A 405 -13.31 -48.63 1.47
CA VAL A 405 -14.45 -48.12 2.25
C VAL A 405 -14.58 -48.97 3.50
N ASP A 406 -14.35 -48.37 4.66
CA ASP A 406 -14.37 -49.06 5.95
C ASP A 406 -15.79 -49.23 6.48
N ARG A 407 -16.61 -48.18 6.36
CA ARG A 407 -18.04 -48.18 6.72
C ARG A 407 -18.78 -46.99 6.12
N ILE A 408 -20.10 -47.13 5.98
CA ILE A 408 -21.01 -46.01 5.77
C ILE A 408 -21.37 -45.43 7.16
N VAL A 409 -21.07 -44.15 7.39
CA VAL A 409 -21.31 -43.46 8.66
C VAL A 409 -22.76 -42.97 8.73
N SER A 410 -23.24 -42.33 7.66
CA SER A 410 -24.64 -41.89 7.52
C SER A 410 -25.03 -41.76 6.05
N SER A 411 -26.31 -41.90 5.73
CA SER A 411 -26.82 -41.65 4.37
C SER A 411 -28.21 -41.02 4.39
N THR A 412 -28.38 -39.99 3.57
CA THR A 412 -29.63 -39.28 3.29
C THR A 412 -29.75 -39.10 1.78
N PRO A 413 -30.94 -38.78 1.22
CA PRO A 413 -31.10 -38.58 -0.22
C PRO A 413 -30.19 -37.51 -0.86
N THR A 414 -29.59 -36.62 -0.05
CA THR A 414 -28.77 -35.49 -0.51
C THR A 414 -27.31 -35.54 -0.03
N GLN A 415 -27.00 -36.33 1.00
CA GLN A 415 -25.65 -36.45 1.56
C GLN A 415 -25.39 -37.85 2.12
N MET A 416 -24.19 -38.39 1.87
CA MET A 416 -23.69 -39.64 2.43
C MET A 416 -22.30 -39.41 3.03
N VAL A 417 -22.06 -39.90 4.24
CA VAL A 417 -20.75 -39.84 4.92
C VAL A 417 -20.17 -41.24 4.95
N VAL A 418 -18.96 -41.40 4.44
CA VAL A 418 -18.27 -42.69 4.35
C VAL A 418 -16.91 -42.60 5.00
N SER A 419 -16.53 -43.62 5.77
CA SER A 419 -15.19 -43.73 6.35
C SER A 419 -14.33 -44.57 5.41
N VAL A 420 -13.14 -44.06 5.06
CA VAL A 420 -12.22 -44.70 4.12
C VAL A 420 -10.80 -44.78 4.68
N SER A 421 -10.07 -45.79 4.23
CA SER A 421 -8.64 -45.97 4.49
C SER A 421 -7.89 -46.06 3.17
N VAL A 422 -6.71 -45.45 3.10
CA VAL A 422 -5.88 -45.42 1.88
C VAL A 422 -4.59 -46.17 2.13
N ALA A 423 -4.25 -47.12 1.26
CA ALA A 423 -3.02 -47.88 1.39
C ALA A 423 -1.78 -46.95 1.36
N PRO A 424 -0.72 -47.18 2.18
CA PRO A 424 0.48 -46.35 2.18
C PRO A 424 1.20 -46.26 0.82
N GLY A 425 1.06 -47.28 -0.03
CA GLY A 425 1.62 -47.33 -1.38
C GLY A 425 0.63 -46.99 -2.50
N ALA A 426 -0.51 -46.35 -2.19
CA ALA A 426 -1.49 -45.98 -3.20
C ALA A 426 -0.89 -44.96 -4.20
N ALA A 427 -1.06 -45.23 -5.50
CA ALA A 427 -0.54 -44.35 -6.54
C ALA A 427 -1.24 -42.99 -6.53
N VAL A 428 -0.46 -41.91 -6.63
CA VAL A 428 -0.96 -40.53 -6.74
C VAL A 428 -1.85 -40.42 -7.98
N GLY A 429 -3.00 -39.75 -7.83
CA GLY A 429 -3.91 -39.50 -8.95
C GLY A 429 -5.37 -39.37 -8.54
N ARG A 430 -6.18 -38.85 -9.46
CA ARG A 430 -7.64 -38.77 -9.29
C ARG A 430 -8.30 -40.13 -9.39
N ARG A 431 -9.40 -40.29 -8.66
CA ARG A 431 -10.27 -41.47 -8.66
C ARG A 431 -11.71 -41.01 -8.73
N ALA A 432 -12.45 -41.51 -9.73
CA ALA A 432 -13.89 -41.29 -9.79
C ALA A 432 -14.58 -42.02 -8.62
N VAL A 433 -15.57 -41.35 -8.03
CA VAL A 433 -16.44 -41.95 -7.01
C VAL A 433 -17.61 -42.63 -7.73
N ILE A 434 -17.76 -43.93 -7.50
CA ILE A 434 -18.82 -44.75 -8.08
C ILE A 434 -19.79 -45.16 -6.97
N LEU A 435 -21.09 -45.03 -7.24
CA LEU A 435 -22.16 -45.48 -6.36
C LEU A 435 -23.13 -46.39 -7.12
N GLY A 436 -23.25 -47.66 -6.71
CA GLY A 436 -24.22 -48.60 -7.30
C GLY A 436 -24.06 -48.83 -8.80
N GLY A 437 -22.83 -48.74 -9.32
CA GLY A 437 -22.53 -48.83 -10.76
C GLY A 437 -22.78 -47.55 -11.57
N ALA A 438 -23.36 -46.50 -10.96
CA ALA A 438 -23.47 -45.18 -11.57
C ALA A 438 -22.15 -44.41 -11.40
N THR A 439 -21.52 -44.01 -12.50
CA THR A 439 -20.39 -43.08 -12.48
C THR A 439 -20.92 -41.65 -12.36
N GLY A 440 -20.58 -40.97 -11.26
CA GLY A 440 -20.87 -39.56 -11.04
C GLY A 440 -19.81 -38.63 -11.63
N GLU A 441 -19.99 -37.32 -11.44
CA GLU A 441 -18.97 -36.30 -11.73
C GLU A 441 -17.97 -36.12 -10.58
N ALA A 442 -18.23 -36.79 -9.44
CA ALA A 442 -17.40 -36.72 -8.26
C ALA A 442 -16.09 -37.50 -8.45
N ASP A 443 -14.98 -36.85 -8.11
CA ASP A 443 -13.69 -37.49 -7.98
C ASP A 443 -12.99 -37.08 -6.68
N VAL A 444 -11.94 -37.83 -6.34
CA VAL A 444 -11.05 -37.52 -5.22
C VAL A 444 -9.60 -37.78 -5.63
N ALA A 445 -8.70 -36.87 -5.25
CA ALA A 445 -7.28 -36.98 -5.52
C ALA A 445 -6.56 -37.73 -4.39
N VAL A 446 -6.01 -38.91 -4.68
CA VAL A 446 -5.08 -39.58 -3.76
C VAL A 446 -3.70 -38.97 -3.93
N TYR A 447 -3.04 -38.61 -2.83
CA TYR A 447 -1.73 -37.97 -2.86
C TYR A 447 -0.81 -38.43 -1.73
N ASN A 448 0.50 -38.28 -1.93
CA ASN A 448 1.52 -38.55 -0.89
C ASN A 448 1.93 -37.25 -0.18
N THR A 449 2.31 -36.26 -0.98
CA THR A 449 2.79 -34.94 -0.57
C THR A 449 2.12 -33.86 -1.42
N ILE A 450 1.95 -32.67 -0.85
CA ILE A 450 1.67 -31.47 -1.64
C ILE A 450 3.03 -30.99 -2.13
N ASP A 451 3.28 -31.09 -3.43
CA ASP A 451 4.60 -30.82 -3.99
C ASP A 451 4.80 -29.34 -4.33
N TYR A 452 3.74 -28.67 -4.78
CA TYR A 452 3.72 -27.21 -4.98
C TYR A 452 2.29 -26.65 -4.97
N ILE A 453 2.19 -25.31 -4.94
CA ILE A 453 0.93 -24.58 -4.90
C ILE A 453 0.91 -23.58 -6.06
N LYS A 454 -0.25 -23.38 -6.69
CA LYS A 454 -0.49 -22.31 -7.67
C LYS A 454 -1.54 -21.35 -7.16
N VAL A 455 -1.29 -20.04 -7.34
CA VAL A 455 -2.29 -19.01 -7.12
C VAL A 455 -3.18 -18.90 -8.35
N ARG A 456 -4.50 -18.86 -8.14
CA ARG A 456 -5.50 -18.66 -9.19
C ARG A 456 -6.42 -17.46 -8.86
N PRO A 457 -6.68 -16.55 -9.81
CA PRO A 457 -6.00 -16.43 -11.09
C PRO A 457 -4.53 -16.02 -10.90
N GLN A 458 -3.66 -16.33 -11.87
CA GLN A 458 -2.24 -15.93 -11.83
C GLN A 458 -2.04 -14.41 -11.93
N ALA A 459 -3.01 -13.72 -12.55
CA ALA A 459 -3.09 -12.27 -12.62
C ALA A 459 -4.55 -11.85 -12.39
N GLY A 460 -4.74 -10.76 -11.64
CA GLY A 460 -6.05 -10.20 -11.33
C GLY A 460 -5.99 -8.68 -11.30
N ILE A 461 -7.17 -8.04 -11.33
CA ILE A 461 -7.30 -6.57 -11.29
C ILE A 461 -8.29 -6.21 -10.18
N ALA A 462 -7.81 -5.48 -9.16
CA ALA A 462 -8.64 -4.76 -8.21
C ALA A 462 -8.79 -3.29 -8.64
N ARG A 463 -9.87 -2.62 -8.23
CA ARG A 463 -10.17 -1.21 -8.56
C ARG A 463 -10.50 -0.42 -7.31
N LEU A 464 -9.80 0.69 -7.11
CA LEU A 464 -10.16 1.69 -6.10
C LEU A 464 -11.62 2.14 -6.30
N GLY A 465 -12.33 2.34 -5.20
CA GLY A 465 -13.73 2.78 -5.16
C GLY A 465 -14.11 3.16 -3.73
N GLY A 466 -15.39 3.36 -3.44
CA GLY A 466 -15.86 3.70 -2.08
C GLY A 466 -16.39 5.13 -1.92
N ALA A 467 -16.15 6.00 -2.90
CA ALA A 467 -16.87 7.27 -3.02
C ALA A 467 -18.35 7.01 -3.37
N ALA A 468 -19.25 7.91 -2.95
CA ALA A 468 -20.72 7.78 -3.08
C ALA A 468 -21.26 7.40 -4.48
N GLN A 469 -20.43 7.46 -5.53
CA GLN A 469 -20.79 7.20 -6.93
C GLN A 469 -20.28 5.86 -7.49
N PHE A 470 -19.20 5.26 -6.95
CA PHE A 470 -18.61 4.03 -7.50
C PHE A 470 -18.15 3.05 -6.41
N PRO A 471 -18.64 1.79 -6.41
CA PRO A 471 -18.20 0.77 -5.45
C PRO A 471 -16.74 0.34 -5.69
N LYS A 472 -16.11 -0.23 -4.66
CA LYS A 472 -14.80 -0.90 -4.77
C LYS A 472 -14.89 -2.09 -5.74
N GLY A 473 -13.83 -2.34 -6.50
CA GLY A 473 -13.70 -3.56 -7.32
C GLY A 473 -12.73 -4.54 -6.67
N PHE A 474 -13.24 -5.68 -6.20
CA PHE A 474 -12.46 -6.68 -5.48
C PHE A 474 -11.74 -7.65 -6.43
N GLN A 475 -10.69 -8.31 -5.93
CA GLN A 475 -10.06 -9.44 -6.62
C GLN A 475 -9.93 -10.64 -5.66
N GLN A 476 -10.51 -11.76 -6.06
CA GLN A 476 -10.46 -13.01 -5.31
C GLN A 476 -9.33 -13.90 -5.86
N PHE A 477 -8.47 -14.39 -4.98
CA PHE A 477 -7.40 -15.35 -5.26
C PHE A 477 -7.61 -16.66 -4.47
N GLU A 478 -7.05 -17.75 -4.97
CA GLU A 478 -7.11 -19.08 -4.37
C GLU A 478 -5.77 -19.77 -4.43
N ALA A 479 -5.43 -20.55 -3.41
CA ALA A 479 -4.24 -21.39 -3.36
C ALA A 479 -4.65 -22.83 -3.71
N ILE A 480 -4.19 -23.31 -4.87
CA ILE A 480 -4.51 -24.65 -5.36
C ILE A 480 -3.28 -25.54 -5.20
N ALA A 481 -3.43 -26.64 -4.47
CA ALA A 481 -2.37 -27.62 -4.25
C ALA A 481 -2.24 -28.59 -5.43
N TYR A 482 -1.00 -29.01 -5.69
CA TYR A 482 -0.66 -30.00 -6.71
C TYR A 482 0.28 -31.05 -6.15
N ALA A 483 0.10 -32.28 -6.62
CA ALA A 483 1.11 -33.32 -6.55
C ALA A 483 1.72 -33.50 -7.95
N LYS A 484 3.02 -33.74 -8.01
CA LYS A 484 3.73 -34.04 -9.24
C LYS A 484 3.25 -35.37 -9.78
N GLY A 485 3.14 -35.45 -11.10
CA GLY A 485 2.82 -36.68 -11.78
C GLY A 485 3.96 -37.70 -11.75
N PRO A 486 3.79 -38.85 -12.43
CA PRO A 486 4.81 -39.88 -12.53
C PRO A 486 6.17 -39.42 -13.06
N ASP A 487 6.24 -38.29 -13.79
CA ASP A 487 7.50 -37.76 -14.30
C ASP A 487 8.37 -37.03 -13.25
N GLY A 488 7.81 -36.77 -12.06
CA GLY A 488 8.49 -36.11 -10.93
C GLY A 488 8.83 -34.64 -11.16
N LYS A 489 8.31 -34.01 -12.21
CA LYS A 489 8.49 -32.59 -12.54
C LYS A 489 7.23 -31.82 -12.16
N ALA A 490 7.39 -30.51 -12.00
CA ALA A 490 6.26 -29.60 -11.78
C ALA A 490 6.00 -28.82 -13.08
N ASP A 491 4.77 -28.33 -13.23
CA ASP A 491 4.28 -27.61 -14.40
C ASP A 491 4.23 -28.47 -15.68
N THR A 492 3.93 -29.76 -15.51
CA THR A 492 3.75 -30.73 -16.59
C THR A 492 2.30 -31.20 -16.67
N LYS A 493 1.93 -31.86 -17.77
CA LYS A 493 0.55 -32.27 -18.03
C LYS A 493 0.07 -33.42 -17.12
N ASP A 494 0.99 -34.12 -16.47
CA ASP A 494 0.71 -35.23 -15.58
C ASP A 494 0.57 -34.82 -14.10
N ASP A 495 0.78 -33.53 -13.79
CA ASP A 495 0.53 -32.98 -12.45
C ASP A 495 -0.93 -33.20 -12.03
N VAL A 496 -1.12 -33.61 -10.79
CA VAL A 496 -2.42 -33.90 -10.20
C VAL A 496 -2.87 -32.71 -9.36
N GLU A 497 -3.92 -32.02 -9.82
CA GLU A 497 -4.58 -30.96 -9.04
C GLU A 497 -5.34 -31.56 -7.84
N LEU A 498 -4.86 -31.24 -6.63
CA LEU A 498 -5.42 -31.71 -5.36
C LEU A 498 -6.59 -30.84 -4.88
N GLY A 499 -6.66 -29.59 -5.34
CA GLY A 499 -7.75 -28.66 -5.06
C GLY A 499 -7.38 -27.51 -4.13
N LEU A 500 -8.40 -26.77 -3.71
CA LEU A 500 -8.28 -25.59 -2.85
C LEU A 500 -7.75 -25.99 -1.46
N ILE A 501 -6.71 -25.29 -1.01
CA ILE A 501 -6.16 -25.40 0.34
C ILE A 501 -6.26 -24.08 1.09
N ASP A 502 -6.13 -24.16 2.40
CA ASP A 502 -5.93 -22.99 3.24
C ASP A 502 -4.52 -22.44 3.11
N ALA A 503 -4.43 -21.11 3.01
CA ALA A 503 -3.17 -20.41 2.86
C ALA A 503 -3.18 -19.09 3.65
N TYR A 504 -1.98 -18.67 4.05
CA TYR A 504 -1.71 -17.31 4.47
C TYR A 504 -1.41 -16.47 3.22
N TRP A 505 -1.97 -15.26 3.18
CA TRP A 505 -1.81 -14.35 2.05
C TRP A 505 -1.04 -13.11 2.50
N THR A 506 -0.08 -12.69 1.69
CA THR A 506 0.68 -11.45 1.86
C THR A 506 0.74 -10.71 0.53
N LEU A 507 0.87 -9.38 0.59
CA LEU A 507 1.21 -8.56 -0.56
C LEU A 507 2.71 -8.24 -0.52
N GLU A 508 3.32 -8.27 -1.68
CA GLU A 508 4.69 -7.82 -1.91
C GLU A 508 4.68 -6.78 -3.02
N GLU A 509 5.64 -5.86 -2.96
CA GLU A 509 5.76 -4.82 -3.95
C GLU A 509 6.34 -5.40 -5.24
N TYR A 510 5.67 -5.14 -6.36
CA TYR A 510 6.18 -5.43 -7.68
C TYR A 510 6.79 -4.14 -8.23
N THR A 511 8.09 -3.95 -8.04
CA THR A 511 8.79 -2.69 -8.36
C THR A 511 8.78 -2.43 -9.87
N ALA A 512 7.77 -1.69 -10.33
CA ALA A 512 7.69 -1.18 -11.70
C ALA A 512 8.19 0.27 -11.80
N THR A 513 8.10 1.03 -10.70
CA THR A 513 8.59 2.40 -10.53
C THR A 513 9.38 2.49 -9.22
N PHE A 514 10.30 3.43 -9.10
CA PHE A 514 11.00 3.68 -7.84
C PHE A 514 10.15 4.63 -6.97
N ASN A 515 10.08 4.37 -5.66
CA ASN A 515 9.45 5.22 -4.62
C ASN A 515 7.92 5.43 -4.76
N ASP A 516 7.15 4.44 -5.22
CA ASP A 516 5.68 4.49 -5.20
C ASP A 516 5.04 3.79 -3.98
N ASP A 517 5.82 3.05 -3.18
CA ASP A 517 5.44 2.39 -1.91
C ASP A 517 4.07 1.72 -1.97
N ASP A 518 3.75 1.10 -3.12
CA ASP A 518 2.38 0.74 -3.50
C ASP A 518 1.72 -0.16 -2.45
N LYS A 519 2.51 -1.05 -1.83
CA LYS A 519 2.06 -1.97 -0.79
C LYS A 519 1.37 -1.27 0.39
N GLU A 520 1.68 -0.01 0.68
CA GLU A 520 1.10 0.73 1.79
C GLU A 520 -0.28 1.37 1.48
N PHE A 521 -0.62 1.47 0.19
CA PHE A 521 -1.78 2.23 -0.31
C PHE A 521 -2.75 1.42 -1.21
N VAL A 522 -2.33 0.29 -1.77
CA VAL A 522 -3.18 -0.46 -2.71
C VAL A 522 -4.34 -1.21 -2.04
N GLY A 523 -4.30 -1.38 -0.72
CA GLY A 523 -5.29 -2.11 0.07
C GLY A 523 -4.69 -3.29 0.81
N ASP A 524 -5.52 -4.27 1.14
CA ASP A 524 -5.11 -5.44 1.95
C ASP A 524 -5.68 -6.74 1.37
N ILE A 525 -4.90 -7.81 1.46
CA ILE A 525 -5.33 -9.18 1.19
C ILE A 525 -5.47 -9.91 2.53
N ASN A 526 -6.71 -9.96 3.03
CA ASN A 526 -7.10 -10.73 4.22
C ASN A 526 -6.18 -10.59 5.47
N ARG A 527 -5.87 -9.35 5.89
CA ARG A 527 -5.45 -8.96 7.26
C ARG A 527 -4.63 -10.02 8.01
N ARG A 528 -3.58 -10.54 7.38
CA ARG A 528 -2.56 -11.43 7.99
C ARG A 528 -3.12 -12.61 8.82
N ARG A 529 -4.26 -13.19 8.40
CA ARG A 529 -4.84 -14.41 8.98
C ARG A 529 -4.93 -15.52 7.93
N LEU A 530 -5.17 -16.76 8.36
CA LEU A 530 -5.71 -17.81 7.49
C LEU A 530 -6.95 -17.25 6.79
N GLY A 531 -6.79 -17.00 5.50
CA GLY A 531 -7.67 -16.10 4.76
C GLY A 531 -8.09 -16.70 3.44
N ARG A 532 -9.27 -16.29 2.96
CA ARG A 532 -9.86 -16.78 1.71
C ARG A 532 -9.21 -16.21 0.43
N GLY A 533 -8.06 -15.52 0.47
CA GLY A 533 -7.43 -14.81 -0.67
C GLY A 533 -8.14 -13.59 -1.29
N LEU A 534 -8.97 -12.84 -0.55
CA LEU A 534 -9.70 -11.69 -1.07
C LEU A 534 -8.88 -10.39 -0.91
N LEU A 535 -8.49 -9.78 -2.03
CA LEU A 535 -7.88 -8.46 -2.09
C LEU A 535 -8.96 -7.39 -2.06
N SER A 536 -8.94 -6.59 -0.99
CA SER A 536 -9.81 -5.42 -0.81
C SER A 536 -9.00 -4.15 -1.09
N PRO A 537 -9.28 -3.42 -2.18
CA PRO A 537 -8.59 -2.17 -2.46
C PRO A 537 -8.94 -1.09 -1.42
N GLN A 538 -8.04 -0.12 -1.24
CA GLN A 538 -8.28 1.03 -0.37
C GLN A 538 -9.49 1.86 -0.87
N SER A 539 -10.20 2.51 0.06
CA SER A 539 -11.25 3.48 -0.34
C SER A 539 -10.62 4.75 -0.88
N ARG A 540 -11.29 5.38 -1.86
CA ARG A 540 -10.96 6.76 -2.29
C ARG A 540 -11.14 7.80 -1.18
N ASP A 541 -11.99 7.50 -0.20
CA ASP A 541 -12.34 8.41 0.90
C ASP A 541 -11.59 8.10 2.21
N GLU A 542 -10.75 7.06 2.24
CA GLU A 542 -9.90 6.73 3.40
C GLU A 542 -8.63 7.60 3.37
N PRO A 543 -8.41 8.51 4.33
CA PRO A 543 -7.27 9.43 4.27
C PRO A 543 -5.97 8.70 4.63
N ARG A 544 -5.10 8.47 3.64
CA ARG A 544 -3.65 8.35 3.80
C ARG A 544 -2.99 9.28 2.79
N ILE A 545 -2.78 10.53 3.19
CA ILE A 545 -2.22 11.59 2.35
C ILE A 545 -0.70 11.51 2.43
N GLU A 546 -0.09 10.54 1.74
CA GLU A 546 1.37 10.52 1.50
C GLU A 546 1.67 9.95 0.11
N ARG A 547 1.17 10.59 -0.96
CA ARG A 547 1.79 10.42 -2.29
C ARG A 547 2.67 11.65 -2.57
N ALA A 548 3.97 11.44 -2.59
CA ALA A 548 4.95 12.43 -3.03
C ALA A 548 4.73 12.76 -4.52
N ILE A 549 4.30 14.00 -4.77
CA ILE A 549 4.49 14.82 -5.98
C ILE A 549 3.97 14.26 -7.33
N GLY A 550 2.94 14.94 -7.86
CA GLY A 550 3.03 15.45 -9.23
C GLY A 550 2.64 14.54 -10.39
N GLN A 551 1.68 13.63 -10.25
CA GLN A 551 0.89 13.13 -11.38
C GLN A 551 -0.58 13.04 -10.96
N GLY A 552 -1.38 14.02 -11.39
CA GLY A 552 -2.81 14.05 -11.07
C GLY A 552 -3.47 12.70 -11.36
N ALA A 553 -4.12 12.12 -10.35
CA ALA A 553 -5.03 10.96 -10.40
C ALA A 553 -5.00 10.17 -11.72
N ARG A 554 -3.85 9.59 -12.05
CA ARG A 554 -3.70 8.57 -13.08
C ARG A 554 -2.92 7.45 -12.43
N ALA A 555 -3.62 6.66 -11.62
CA ALA A 555 -3.28 5.25 -11.55
C ALA A 555 -3.27 4.74 -13.01
N PRO A 556 -2.20 4.08 -13.47
CA PRO A 556 -2.22 3.40 -14.76
C PRO A 556 -3.47 2.53 -14.81
N ALA A 557 -4.17 2.54 -15.94
CA ALA A 557 -5.34 1.69 -16.13
C ALA A 557 -4.88 0.22 -16.04
N GLY A 558 -5.18 -0.41 -14.89
CA GLY A 558 -4.88 -1.82 -14.63
C GLY A 558 -3.64 -2.02 -13.77
N TYR A 559 -3.83 -2.15 -12.45
CA TYR A 559 -2.83 -2.79 -11.60
C TYR A 559 -2.82 -4.28 -11.93
N ARG A 560 -1.68 -4.81 -12.39
CA ARG A 560 -1.41 -6.25 -12.44
C ARG A 560 -0.65 -6.60 -11.17
N SER A 561 -1.33 -7.14 -10.15
CA SER A 561 -0.65 -7.72 -8.99
C SER A 561 -0.21 -9.14 -9.34
N GLY A 562 1.09 -9.41 -9.35
CA GLY A 562 1.60 -10.78 -9.31
C GLY A 562 1.52 -11.29 -7.89
N VAL A 563 0.63 -12.25 -7.62
CA VAL A 563 0.60 -12.95 -6.33
C VAL A 563 1.39 -14.23 -6.50
N HIS A 564 2.61 -14.27 -5.94
CA HIS A 564 3.45 -15.46 -5.97
C HIS A 564 3.14 -16.33 -4.74
N PRO A 565 2.83 -17.63 -4.91
CA PRO A 565 2.87 -18.55 -3.79
C PRO A 565 4.31 -18.67 -3.29
N LEU A 566 4.51 -18.63 -1.98
CA LEU A 566 5.76 -19.07 -1.37
C LEU A 566 6.05 -20.50 -1.86
N ARG A 567 7.22 -20.69 -2.50
CA ARG A 567 7.71 -22.01 -2.88
C ARG A 567 7.69 -22.93 -1.66
N THR A 568 7.04 -24.09 -1.76
CA THR A 568 7.34 -25.22 -0.89
C THR A 568 8.69 -25.80 -1.31
N ALA A 569 9.78 -25.25 -0.75
CA ALA A 569 11.01 -26.00 -0.67
C ALA A 569 10.83 -27.08 0.40
N GLY A 570 11.12 -28.34 0.05
CA GLY A 570 11.21 -29.43 1.00
C GLY A 570 12.15 -29.05 2.15
N GLY A 571 11.70 -29.31 3.37
CA GLY A 571 12.35 -28.87 4.60
C GLY A 571 11.92 -27.46 4.99
N ARG A 572 10.90 -27.35 5.85
CA ARG A 572 10.54 -26.09 6.51
C ARG A 572 11.82 -25.48 7.14
N PRO A 573 12.26 -24.26 6.79
CA PRO A 573 12.82 -23.43 7.83
C PRO A 573 11.66 -23.17 8.80
N MET A 574 11.81 -23.55 10.06
CA MET A 574 10.88 -23.11 11.10
C MET A 574 10.86 -21.57 11.03
N ILE A 575 9.73 -20.99 10.65
CA ILE A 575 9.58 -19.53 10.57
C ILE A 575 9.59 -19.04 12.02
N THR A 576 10.74 -18.56 12.42
CA THR A 576 11.04 -18.22 13.80
C THR A 576 10.89 -16.70 13.94
N LEU A 577 10.20 -16.28 14.99
CA LEU A 577 10.08 -14.89 15.37
C LEU A 577 11.43 -14.41 15.91
N ALA A 578 11.80 -13.20 15.55
CA ALA A 578 12.99 -12.51 16.01
C ALA A 578 12.63 -11.09 16.45
N PRO A 579 13.28 -10.58 17.52
CA PRO A 579 13.13 -9.18 17.89
C PRO A 579 13.64 -8.27 16.78
N ARG A 580 13.01 -7.10 16.65
CA ARG A 580 13.44 -6.02 15.76
C ARG A 580 14.06 -4.89 16.58
N GLU A 581 14.12 -3.69 16.01
CA GLU A 581 14.82 -2.56 16.60
C GLU A 581 13.93 -1.80 17.57
N PHE A 582 14.08 -2.12 18.85
CA PHE A 582 13.42 -1.43 19.97
C PHE A 582 14.37 -1.29 21.16
N HIS A 583 14.00 -0.44 22.11
CA HIS A 583 14.62 -0.31 23.42
C HIS A 583 13.56 -0.51 24.50
N LEU A 584 13.81 -1.42 25.45
CA LEU A 584 12.92 -1.65 26.58
C LEU A 584 13.40 -0.84 27.79
N PHE A 585 12.45 -0.24 28.50
CA PHE A 585 12.72 0.45 29.75
C PHE A 585 11.54 0.30 30.71
N GLN A 586 11.79 0.57 32.00
CA GLN A 586 10.78 0.49 33.06
C GLN A 586 10.59 1.85 33.71
N ALA A 587 9.32 2.19 33.95
CA ALA A 587 8.91 3.42 34.62
C ALA A 587 7.57 3.20 35.34
N ALA A 588 7.38 3.80 36.51
CA ALA A 588 6.16 3.71 37.33
C ALA A 588 5.68 2.26 37.58
N GLY A 589 6.60 1.29 37.63
CA GLY A 589 6.29 -0.12 37.82
C GLY A 589 5.70 -0.83 36.59
N ARG A 590 5.78 -0.24 35.40
CA ARG A 590 5.34 -0.81 34.12
C ARG A 590 6.49 -0.92 33.12
N ASP A 591 6.37 -1.88 32.21
CA ASP A 591 7.28 -2.04 31.07
C ASP A 591 6.87 -1.12 29.94
N PHE A 592 7.86 -0.51 29.30
CA PHE A 592 7.68 0.35 28.12
C PHE A 592 8.57 -0.10 26.97
N LEU A 593 8.08 0.09 25.76
CA LEU A 593 8.75 -0.19 24.50
C LEU A 593 8.95 1.13 23.74
N TYR A 594 10.22 1.48 23.49
CA TYR A 594 10.59 2.53 22.54
C TYR A 594 10.95 1.92 21.19
N LEU A 595 10.11 2.14 20.18
CA LEU A 595 10.35 1.67 18.81
C LEU A 595 11.34 2.59 18.09
N VAL A 596 12.48 2.05 17.70
CA VAL A 596 13.56 2.86 17.11
C VAL A 596 13.19 3.45 15.75
N PRO A 597 12.55 2.73 14.80
CA PRO A 597 12.25 3.29 13.49
C PRO A 597 11.28 4.49 13.52
N SER A 598 10.33 4.50 14.47
CA SER A 598 9.28 5.53 14.56
C SER A 598 9.46 6.50 15.73
N ALA A 599 10.42 6.26 16.63
CA ALA A 599 10.56 6.94 17.92
C ALA A 599 9.32 6.87 18.82
N ALA A 600 8.39 5.94 18.55
CA ALA A 600 7.15 5.80 19.31
C ALA A 600 7.37 5.05 20.63
N ILE A 601 6.63 5.45 21.67
CA ILE A 601 6.68 4.84 23.01
C ILE A 601 5.34 4.16 23.31
N PHE A 602 5.39 2.92 23.75
CA PHE A 602 4.22 2.13 24.16
C PHE A 602 4.40 1.65 25.59
N ALA A 603 3.40 1.89 26.44
CA ALA A 603 3.28 1.14 27.68
C ALA A 603 2.82 -0.28 27.33
N LEU A 604 3.53 -1.28 27.84
CA LEU A 604 3.19 -2.68 27.61
C LEU A 604 2.25 -3.18 28.70
N ASP A 605 1.37 -4.10 28.32
CA ASP A 605 0.64 -4.94 29.26
C ASP A 605 1.42 -6.24 29.54
N ASP A 606 0.94 -7.01 30.53
CA ASP A 606 1.62 -8.21 31.01
C ASP A 606 1.81 -9.27 29.90
N ILE A 607 0.83 -9.39 28.99
CA ILE A 607 0.88 -10.39 27.92
C ILE A 607 1.85 -9.97 26.81
N THR A 608 1.83 -8.71 26.38
CA THR A 608 2.76 -8.18 25.37
C THR A 608 4.19 -8.28 25.88
N SER A 609 4.42 -7.96 27.15
CA SER A 609 5.72 -8.09 27.80
C SER A 609 6.20 -9.55 27.84
N ALA A 610 5.31 -10.48 28.19
CA ALA A 610 5.63 -11.91 28.20
C ALA A 610 5.93 -12.48 26.80
N VAL A 611 5.18 -12.08 25.78
CA VAL A 611 5.43 -12.47 24.39
C VAL A 611 6.77 -11.93 23.90
N LEU A 612 7.05 -10.66 24.18
CA LEU A 612 8.30 -10.03 23.75
C LEU A 612 9.51 -10.66 24.44
N ALA A 613 9.42 -10.95 25.74
CA ALA A 613 10.44 -11.68 26.47
C ALA A 613 10.67 -13.09 25.87
N ALA A 614 9.59 -13.82 25.60
CA ALA A 614 9.65 -15.17 25.03
C ALA A 614 10.35 -15.22 23.66
N VAL A 615 10.18 -14.18 22.83
CA VAL A 615 10.84 -14.06 21.51
C VAL A 615 12.28 -13.53 21.62
N THR A 616 12.56 -12.66 22.60
CA THR A 616 13.88 -12.03 22.78
C THR A 616 14.89 -12.98 23.43
N GLU A 617 14.46 -13.77 24.42
CA GLU A 617 15.33 -14.73 25.12
C GLU A 617 15.70 -15.93 24.25
N THR A 618 14.74 -16.39 23.44
CA THR A 618 14.93 -17.53 22.56
C THR A 618 14.11 -17.31 21.29
N LYS A 619 14.76 -17.42 20.14
CA LYS A 619 14.06 -17.39 18.87
C LYS A 619 13.08 -18.57 18.83
N ARG A 620 11.78 -18.28 18.79
CA ARG A 620 10.69 -19.28 18.83
C ARG A 620 9.76 -19.11 17.63
N THR A 621 9.16 -20.20 17.17
CA THR A 621 8.01 -20.11 16.28
C THR A 621 6.82 -19.54 17.06
N GLU A 622 5.85 -18.96 16.37
CA GLU A 622 4.62 -18.46 17.02
C GLU A 622 3.94 -19.55 17.87
N GLY A 623 3.84 -20.78 17.35
CA GLY A 623 3.30 -21.91 18.10
C GLY A 623 4.10 -22.24 19.37
N ALA A 624 5.44 -22.12 19.34
CA ALA A 624 6.29 -22.34 20.51
C ALA A 624 6.23 -21.19 21.53
N VAL A 625 5.85 -19.98 21.11
CA VAL A 625 5.54 -18.87 22.04
C VAL A 625 4.21 -19.14 22.75
N VAL A 626 3.19 -19.57 22.01
CA VAL A 626 1.88 -19.96 22.58
C VAL A 626 2.05 -21.09 23.58
N GLU A 627 2.80 -22.14 23.23
CA GLU A 627 3.06 -23.26 24.14
C GLU A 627 3.82 -22.81 25.40
N ALA A 628 4.82 -21.95 25.28
CA ALA A 628 5.58 -21.45 26.41
C ALA A 628 4.77 -20.55 27.36
N LEU A 629 3.69 -19.94 26.87
CA LEU A 629 2.85 -19.01 27.62
C LEU A 629 1.49 -19.60 28.01
N ALA A 630 1.20 -20.85 27.63
CA ALA A 630 -0.10 -21.50 27.82
C ALA A 630 -0.53 -21.66 29.29
N GLU A 631 0.42 -21.71 30.23
CA GLU A 631 0.10 -21.79 31.67
C GLU A 631 -0.38 -20.44 32.26
N ARG A 632 -0.09 -19.32 31.57
CA ARG A 632 -0.35 -17.96 32.06
C ARG A 632 -1.43 -17.22 31.26
N PHE A 633 -1.55 -17.51 29.96
CA PHE A 633 -2.43 -16.80 29.05
C PHE A 633 -3.11 -17.78 28.09
N ASP A 634 -4.32 -17.46 27.63
CA ASP A 634 -4.97 -18.25 26.60
C ASP A 634 -4.28 -18.05 25.24
N GLY A 635 -4.27 -19.10 24.41
CA GLY A 635 -3.56 -19.06 23.13
C GLY A 635 -4.09 -17.99 22.17
N ALA A 636 -5.38 -17.64 22.23
CA ALA A 636 -5.95 -16.64 21.34
C ALA A 636 -5.42 -15.23 21.65
N THR A 637 -5.32 -14.86 22.92
CA THR A 637 -4.74 -13.58 23.34
C THR A 637 -3.23 -13.54 23.12
N VAL A 638 -2.50 -14.65 23.28
CA VAL A 638 -1.08 -14.71 22.90
C VAL A 638 -0.88 -14.46 21.41
N HIS A 639 -1.73 -15.05 20.56
CA HIS A 639 -1.72 -14.79 19.12
C HIS A 639 -2.02 -13.32 18.78
N GLU A 640 -2.97 -12.69 19.48
CA GLU A 640 -3.28 -11.27 19.31
C GLU A 640 -2.08 -10.38 19.65
N ALA A 641 -1.42 -10.62 20.80
CA ALA A 641 -0.23 -9.88 21.19
C ALA A 641 0.95 -10.08 20.22
N VAL A 642 1.16 -11.29 19.69
CA VAL A 642 2.14 -11.55 18.62
C VAL A 642 1.79 -10.75 17.36
N ALA A 643 0.51 -10.71 16.97
CA ALA A 643 0.05 -9.96 15.80
C ALA A 643 0.27 -8.45 15.96
N ASP A 644 0.02 -7.89 17.14
CA ASP A 644 0.25 -6.48 17.44
C ASP A 644 1.73 -6.12 17.40
N LEU A 645 2.59 -6.95 18.01
CA LEU A 645 4.05 -6.77 17.97
C LEU A 645 4.62 -6.88 16.55
N LEU A 646 4.05 -7.75 15.70
CA LEU A 646 4.37 -7.82 14.27
C LEU A 646 3.84 -6.60 13.49
N ALA A 647 2.68 -6.06 13.88
CA ALA A 647 2.09 -4.90 13.22
C ALA A 647 2.93 -3.63 13.46
N VAL A 648 3.38 -3.42 14.69
CA VAL A 648 4.25 -2.28 15.05
C VAL A 648 5.73 -2.55 14.74
N ARG A 649 6.06 -3.72 14.18
CA ARG A 649 7.43 -4.16 13.84
C ARG A 649 8.38 -4.19 15.05
N ALA A 650 7.87 -4.48 16.24
CA ALA A 650 8.70 -4.80 17.42
C ALA A 650 9.33 -6.19 17.30
N ILE A 651 8.64 -7.12 16.64
CA ILE A 651 9.16 -8.43 16.23
C ILE A 651 8.92 -8.63 14.73
N GLY A 652 9.62 -9.59 14.12
CA GLY A 652 9.41 -10.01 12.74
C GLY A 652 9.99 -11.39 12.48
N TYR A 653 9.97 -11.85 11.23
CA TYR A 653 10.47 -13.18 10.91
C TYR A 653 11.97 -13.16 10.64
N GLU A 654 12.70 -14.17 11.14
CA GLU A 654 14.18 -14.23 11.10
C GLU A 654 14.79 -13.99 9.71
N HIS A 655 14.11 -14.39 8.64
CA HIS A 655 14.60 -14.24 7.27
C HIS A 655 14.20 -12.92 6.60
N GLU A 656 13.36 -12.09 7.21
CA GLU A 656 13.11 -10.76 6.63
C GLU A 656 14.34 -9.87 6.85
N PRO A 657 14.80 -9.18 5.80
CA PRO A 657 15.92 -8.25 5.92
C PRO A 657 15.60 -7.18 6.97
N GLU A 658 16.61 -6.83 7.78
CA GLU A 658 16.50 -5.70 8.72
C GLU A 658 16.04 -4.44 7.96
N SER A 659 14.96 -3.83 8.44
CA SER A 659 14.38 -2.61 7.89
C SER A 659 15.41 -1.48 8.00
N ARG A 660 16.07 -1.14 6.88
CA ARG A 660 16.92 0.05 6.84
C ARG A 660 16.06 1.30 7.10
N THR A 661 16.59 2.25 7.87
CA THR A 661 15.92 3.53 8.09
C THR A 661 15.59 4.14 6.72
N PRO A 662 14.32 4.49 6.45
CA PRO A 662 13.93 5.10 5.18
C PRO A 662 14.79 6.32 4.90
N ARG A 663 15.29 6.47 3.66
CA ARG A 663 16.01 7.67 3.21
C ARG A 663 15.00 8.75 2.87
N VAL A 664 14.25 9.23 3.86
CA VAL A 664 13.32 10.33 3.67
C VAL A 664 14.07 11.63 4.00
N LEU A 665 14.49 12.34 2.96
CA LEU A 665 14.74 13.77 3.11
C LEU A 665 13.41 14.42 3.51
N PRO A 666 13.35 15.23 4.58
CA PRO A 666 12.12 15.93 4.92
C PRO A 666 11.75 16.88 3.76
N LEU A 667 10.91 16.42 2.84
CA LEU A 667 10.29 17.25 1.82
C LEU A 667 9.08 17.90 2.49
N MET A 668 8.95 19.23 2.39
CA MET A 668 7.92 19.90 3.15
C MET A 668 6.49 19.48 2.73
N PRO A 669 5.52 19.53 3.66
CA PRO A 669 4.13 19.22 3.35
C PRO A 669 3.61 20.15 2.24
N ALA A 670 2.83 19.58 1.32
CA ALA A 670 2.28 20.27 0.15
C ALA A 670 1.46 21.53 0.49
N SER A 671 0.96 21.64 1.72
CA SER A 671 0.19 22.78 2.24
C SER A 671 0.99 24.08 2.37
N LEU A 672 2.32 24.01 2.41
CA LEU A 672 3.22 25.17 2.53
C LEU A 672 3.99 25.47 1.24
N SER A 673 3.79 24.68 0.17
CA SER A 673 4.48 24.88 -1.10
C SER A 673 3.84 26.04 -1.88
N THR A 674 4.50 27.19 -1.88
CA THR A 674 4.13 28.36 -2.68
C THR A 674 4.49 28.20 -4.16
N GLY A 675 4.44 26.97 -4.70
CA GLY A 675 4.81 26.69 -6.09
C GLY A 675 6.31 26.78 -6.39
N ARG A 676 7.18 26.89 -5.38
CA ARG A 676 8.63 26.74 -5.52
C ARG A 676 9.06 25.35 -5.05
N SER A 677 9.78 24.65 -5.92
CA SER A 677 10.29 23.28 -5.78
C SER A 677 10.84 22.95 -4.39
N GLY A 678 10.41 21.83 -3.78
CA GLY A 678 11.19 20.92 -2.91
C GLY A 678 12.06 21.43 -1.74
N VAL A 679 11.96 22.70 -1.31
CA VAL A 679 12.92 23.30 -0.35
C VAL A 679 12.33 23.38 1.06
N ILE A 680 13.06 22.88 2.06
CA ILE A 680 12.75 23.09 3.49
C ILE A 680 12.90 24.58 3.82
N PRO A 681 11.89 25.22 4.45
CA PRO A 681 11.93 26.64 4.74
C PRO A 681 12.93 26.88 5.85
N LEU A 682 13.69 27.97 5.74
CA LEU A 682 14.59 28.40 6.79
C LEU A 682 13.74 28.83 8.00
N THR A 683 13.85 28.12 9.12
CA THR A 683 13.13 28.46 10.35
C THR A 683 14.01 29.31 11.26
N THR A 684 15.30 28.99 11.36
CA THR A 684 16.26 29.70 12.22
C THR A 684 17.51 30.11 11.44
N MET A 685 17.87 31.39 11.54
CA MET A 685 19.17 31.88 11.08
C MET A 685 20.01 32.34 12.27
N VAL A 686 21.22 31.81 12.38
CA VAL A 686 22.19 32.23 13.39
C VAL A 686 23.20 33.16 12.74
N MET A 687 23.21 34.43 13.16
CA MET A 687 23.95 35.50 12.51
C MET A 687 25.14 35.94 13.38
N ASN A 688 26.36 35.67 12.92
CA ASN A 688 27.58 36.09 13.60
C ASN A 688 27.83 37.59 13.33
N VAL A 689 27.56 38.44 14.31
CA VAL A 689 27.69 39.91 14.14
C VAL A 689 29.11 40.42 14.31
N THR A 690 30.00 39.61 14.88
CA THR A 690 31.43 39.88 15.00
C THR A 690 32.19 38.58 15.23
N ASN A 691 33.44 38.55 14.78
CA ASN A 691 34.43 37.53 15.17
C ASN A 691 35.39 38.10 16.23
N GLN A 692 34.99 39.07 17.05
CA GLN A 692 35.74 39.58 18.19
C GLN A 692 35.03 39.22 19.49
N CYS A 693 35.81 38.89 20.52
CA CYS A 693 35.34 38.71 21.89
C CYS A 693 36.27 39.50 22.82
N ASN A 694 35.73 40.00 23.94
CA ASN A 694 36.55 40.63 24.97
C ASN A 694 37.07 39.64 26.03
N LEU A 695 36.55 38.41 26.03
CA LEU A 695 37.10 37.28 26.81
C LEU A 695 38.04 36.44 25.93
N ALA A 696 39.01 35.79 26.57
CA ALA A 696 40.01 34.91 25.97
C ALA A 696 39.82 33.48 26.50
N CYS A 697 38.66 32.89 26.25
CA CYS A 697 38.30 31.60 26.83
C CYS A 697 39.25 30.50 26.35
N THR A 698 39.82 29.71 27.27
CA THR A 698 40.88 28.74 26.91
C THR A 698 40.36 27.57 26.06
N TYR A 699 39.07 27.24 26.14
CA TYR A 699 38.43 26.17 25.37
C TYR A 699 37.65 26.69 24.15
N CYS A 700 37.84 27.96 23.77
CA CYS A 700 37.00 28.61 22.77
C CYS A 700 37.06 27.90 21.41
N TYR A 701 35.91 27.52 20.84
CA TYR A 701 35.86 26.90 19.51
C TYR A 701 36.17 27.90 18.37
N GLU A 702 36.03 29.22 18.63
CA GLU A 702 36.21 30.27 17.62
C GLU A 702 37.66 30.82 17.57
N TYR A 703 38.41 30.71 18.67
CA TYR A 703 39.78 31.23 18.79
C TYR A 703 40.82 30.22 19.32
N GLY A 704 40.40 29.03 19.73
CA GLY A 704 41.28 27.96 20.21
C GLY A 704 41.86 27.11 19.09
N GLU A 705 42.61 26.07 19.46
CA GLU A 705 43.27 25.14 18.52
C GLU A 705 42.27 24.34 17.66
N ASP A 706 41.00 24.31 18.08
CA ASP A 706 39.89 23.61 17.42
C ASP A 706 39.16 24.46 16.36
N LYS A 707 39.74 25.60 15.97
CA LYS A 707 39.16 26.53 14.99
C LYS A 707 39.27 25.97 13.57
N ILE A 708 38.15 25.92 12.85
CA ILE A 708 38.09 25.45 11.45
C ILE A 708 38.16 26.58 10.40
N VAL A 709 38.08 27.84 10.84
CA VAL A 709 38.14 29.03 9.98
C VAL A 709 39.61 29.45 9.79
N ASP A 710 40.25 28.92 8.75
CA ASP A 710 41.72 28.91 8.62
C ASP A 710 42.30 30.00 7.68
N THR A 711 41.49 30.93 7.19
CA THR A 711 41.96 31.92 6.20
C THR A 711 42.70 33.10 6.85
N GLU A 712 43.63 33.72 6.11
CA GLU A 712 44.19 35.07 6.38
C GLU A 712 43.09 36.11 6.70
N HIS A 713 41.87 35.90 6.19
CA HIS A 713 40.70 36.74 6.37
C HIS A 713 39.93 36.45 7.67
N GLY A 714 40.00 35.23 8.23
CA GLY A 714 39.41 34.85 9.51
C GLY A 714 40.24 35.25 10.74
N LYS A 715 41.46 35.76 10.53
CA LYS A 715 42.36 36.29 11.58
C LYS A 715 42.20 37.81 11.81
N LYS A 716 41.54 38.53 10.89
CA LYS A 716 41.31 39.97 11.02
C LYS A 716 40.05 40.24 11.86
N PRO A 717 40.08 41.22 12.79
CA PRO A 717 38.88 41.70 13.47
C PRO A 717 37.82 42.17 12.46
N LYS A 718 36.62 41.60 12.54
CA LYS A 718 35.48 41.93 11.67
C LYS A 718 34.24 42.21 12.50
N PHE A 719 33.56 43.27 12.11
CA PHE A 719 32.24 43.64 12.56
C PHE A 719 31.32 43.60 11.36
N MET A 720 30.19 42.90 11.48
CA MET A 720 29.16 42.92 10.46
C MET A 720 28.71 44.37 10.24
N SER A 721 28.56 44.79 8.98
CA SER A 721 28.04 46.11 8.64
C SER A 721 26.51 46.13 8.73
N GLU A 722 25.90 47.31 8.93
CA GLU A 722 24.45 47.45 8.85
C GLU A 722 23.89 46.99 7.49
N GLN A 723 24.63 47.21 6.41
CA GLN A 723 24.22 46.76 5.08
C GLN A 723 24.11 45.24 5.03
N THR A 724 25.15 44.52 5.46
CA THR A 724 25.17 43.06 5.48
C THR A 724 24.08 42.50 6.40
N ALA A 725 23.82 43.15 7.54
CA ALA A 725 22.76 42.73 8.46
C ALA A 725 21.37 42.87 7.83
N ARG A 726 21.10 43.97 7.12
CA ARG A 726 19.85 44.15 6.36
C ARG A 726 19.70 43.12 5.24
N GLU A 727 20.77 42.88 4.49
CA GLU A 727 20.80 41.84 3.44
C GLU A 727 20.53 40.44 4.04
N SER A 728 21.04 40.16 5.24
CA SER A 728 20.78 38.91 5.97
C SER A 728 19.32 38.77 6.38
N VAL A 729 18.67 39.86 6.82
CA VAL A 729 17.24 39.86 7.14
C VAL A 729 16.39 39.64 5.88
N GLU A 730 16.71 40.29 4.77
CA GLU A 730 16.01 40.04 3.49
C GLU A 730 16.18 38.58 3.06
N PHE A 731 17.38 38.02 3.20
CA PHE A 731 17.63 36.61 2.95
C PHE A 731 16.76 35.71 3.84
N LEU A 732 16.76 35.91 5.17
CA LEU A 732 15.95 35.12 6.10
C LEU A 732 14.46 35.18 5.73
N LEU A 733 13.91 36.38 5.51
CA LEU A 733 12.50 36.55 5.18
C LEU A 733 12.16 35.97 3.81
N ARG A 734 13.11 35.92 2.87
CA ARG A 734 12.93 35.29 1.56
C ARG A 734 12.92 33.76 1.64
N GLU A 735 13.80 33.16 2.44
CA GLU A 735 13.97 31.71 2.54
C GLU A 735 13.06 31.04 3.59
N SER A 736 12.38 31.82 4.45
CA SER A 736 11.49 31.34 5.51
C SER A 736 10.02 31.22 5.09
N GLY A 737 9.24 30.48 5.90
CA GLY A 737 7.78 30.42 5.82
C GLY A 737 7.10 31.68 6.37
N THR A 738 5.99 31.52 7.09
CA THR A 738 5.26 32.62 7.75
C THR A 738 5.95 33.11 9.04
N VAL A 739 6.70 32.22 9.69
CA VAL A 739 7.44 32.48 10.94
C VAL A 739 8.93 32.30 10.69
N ALA A 740 9.75 33.22 11.21
CA ALA A 740 11.21 33.17 11.15
C ALA A 740 11.83 33.51 12.51
N HIS A 741 12.97 32.90 12.82
CA HIS A 741 13.74 33.21 14.03
C HIS A 741 15.17 33.63 13.68
N LEU A 742 15.61 34.76 14.22
CA LEU A 742 16.97 35.26 14.06
C LEU A 742 17.70 35.24 15.40
N THR A 743 18.80 34.51 15.46
CA THR A 743 19.67 34.44 16.64
C THR A 743 20.96 35.22 16.37
N PHE A 744 21.20 36.29 17.13
CA PHE A 744 22.48 37.00 17.11
C PHE A 744 23.55 36.19 17.87
N PHE A 745 24.69 36.00 17.22
CA PHE A 745 25.80 35.20 17.73
C PHE A 745 27.15 35.82 17.34
N GLY A 746 28.27 35.13 17.61
CA GLY A 746 29.64 35.56 17.36
C GLY A 746 30.48 35.55 18.63
N GLY A 747 31.68 36.12 18.57
CA GLY A 747 32.61 36.14 19.72
C GLY A 747 32.00 36.78 20.98
N GLU A 748 31.71 38.07 20.96
CA GLU A 748 30.79 38.72 21.91
C GLU A 748 29.82 39.63 21.15
N THR A 749 28.56 39.19 21.09
CA THR A 749 27.52 39.82 20.29
C THR A 749 27.27 41.29 20.65
N LEU A 750 27.34 41.67 21.93
CA LEU A 750 27.09 43.05 22.37
C LEU A 750 28.20 44.04 21.99
N LEU A 751 29.35 43.58 21.47
CA LEU A 751 30.35 44.47 20.90
C LEU A 751 29.84 45.20 19.65
N ASN A 752 28.87 44.61 18.93
CA ASN A 752 28.24 45.21 17.76
C ASN A 752 26.78 45.63 18.02
N PHE A 753 26.52 46.18 19.21
CA PHE A 753 25.18 46.59 19.64
C PHE A 753 24.43 47.51 18.64
N PRO A 754 25.06 48.49 17.96
CA PRO A 754 24.35 49.32 16.97
C PRO A 754 23.75 48.51 15.81
N VAL A 755 24.41 47.43 15.38
CA VAL A 755 23.89 46.54 14.34
C VAL A 755 22.72 45.71 14.86
N LEU A 756 22.74 45.27 16.12
CA LEU A 756 21.58 44.61 16.73
C LEU A 756 20.36 45.53 16.72
N GLN A 757 20.51 46.78 17.16
CA GLN A 757 19.41 47.75 17.22
C GLN A 757 18.79 48.00 15.84
N SER A 758 19.63 48.28 14.84
CA SER A 758 19.16 48.53 13.47
C SER A 758 18.54 47.29 12.83
N THR A 759 19.07 46.09 13.10
CA THR A 759 18.55 44.82 12.56
C THR A 759 17.18 44.48 13.13
N VAL A 760 16.98 44.57 14.45
CA VAL A 760 15.68 44.28 15.09
C VAL A 760 14.60 45.22 14.56
N ALA A 761 14.88 46.52 14.52
CA ALA A 761 13.96 47.52 13.99
C ALA A 761 13.63 47.29 12.52
N TYR A 762 14.64 46.97 11.70
CA TYR A 762 14.47 46.67 10.28
C TYR A 762 13.64 45.39 10.06
N GLY A 763 14.00 44.29 10.73
CA GLY A 763 13.39 42.99 10.53
C GLY A 763 11.93 42.95 10.94
N ARG A 764 11.54 43.58 12.06
CA ARG A 764 10.13 43.67 12.46
C ARG A 764 9.28 44.43 11.45
N ARG A 765 9.75 45.60 11.03
CA ARG A 765 9.06 46.41 10.02
C ARG A 765 8.91 45.60 8.72
N ARG A 766 10.00 44.98 8.26
CA ARG A 766 10.03 44.25 7.00
C ARG A 766 9.17 42.97 7.03
N ALA A 767 9.19 42.23 8.13
CA ALA A 767 8.34 41.06 8.30
C ALA A 767 6.86 41.45 8.29
N ALA A 768 6.49 42.54 8.98
CA ALA A 768 5.12 43.07 8.96
C ALA A 768 4.66 43.49 7.56
N GLU A 769 5.51 44.16 6.78
CA GLU A 769 5.23 44.50 5.37
C GLU A 769 4.96 43.27 4.49
N LEU A 770 5.56 42.13 4.83
CA LEU A 770 5.43 40.86 4.11
C LEU A 770 4.35 39.94 4.70
N GLY A 771 3.64 40.36 5.74
CA GLY A 771 2.66 39.51 6.45
C GLY A 771 3.30 38.32 7.16
N LYS A 772 4.55 38.46 7.62
CA LYS A 772 5.32 37.44 8.35
C LYS A 772 5.59 37.88 9.79
N SER A 773 5.87 36.91 10.66
CA SER A 773 6.41 37.17 12.00
C SER A 773 7.90 36.84 12.07
N ILE A 774 8.64 37.62 12.84
CA ILE A 774 10.06 37.38 13.12
C ILE A 774 10.37 37.55 14.61
N ASP A 775 10.97 36.52 15.20
CA ASP A 775 11.46 36.52 16.57
C ASP A 775 12.99 36.70 16.62
N PHE A 776 13.46 37.27 17.72
CA PHE A 776 14.87 37.56 17.93
C PHE A 776 15.37 36.95 19.25
N SER A 777 16.60 36.43 19.20
CA SER A 777 17.34 36.04 20.39
C SER A 777 18.83 36.37 20.24
N LEU A 778 19.58 36.36 21.33
CA LEU A 778 21.04 36.54 21.29
C LEU A 778 21.75 35.64 22.29
N THR A 779 23.02 35.33 22.01
CA THR A 779 23.95 34.76 22.99
C THR A 779 25.01 35.78 23.38
N THR A 780 25.29 35.94 24.68
CA THR A 780 26.30 36.87 25.20
C THR A 780 27.08 36.28 26.37
N ASN A 781 28.30 36.76 26.59
CA ASN A 781 29.09 36.53 27.79
C ASN A 781 28.74 37.48 28.95
N ALA A 782 27.74 38.35 28.77
CA ALA A 782 27.20 39.31 29.74
C ALA A 782 28.15 40.43 30.21
N THR A 783 29.41 40.45 29.78
CA THR A 783 30.39 41.46 30.23
C THR A 783 30.02 42.88 29.81
N LEU A 784 29.28 43.05 28.71
CA LEU A 784 28.89 44.33 28.15
C LEU A 784 27.44 44.72 28.45
N LEU A 785 26.71 43.94 29.25
CA LEU A 785 25.38 44.34 29.70
C LEU A 785 25.49 45.65 30.49
N ARG A 786 24.81 46.68 29.97
CA ARG A 786 24.67 48.01 30.56
C ARG A 786 23.18 48.36 30.62
N PRO A 787 22.74 49.31 31.46
CA PRO A 787 21.32 49.63 31.62
C PRO A 787 20.58 49.88 30.31
N GLU A 788 21.21 50.59 29.36
CA GLU A 788 20.63 50.89 28.05
C GLU A 788 20.46 49.65 27.15
N ILE A 789 21.36 48.67 27.26
CA ILE A 789 21.24 47.41 26.52
C ILE A 789 20.14 46.55 27.15
N ILE A 790 20.09 46.48 28.48
CA ILE A 790 19.05 45.73 29.20
C ILE A 790 17.68 46.27 28.82
N GLU A 791 17.50 47.59 28.83
CA GLU A 791 16.23 48.22 28.44
C GLU A 791 15.85 47.87 27.00
N PHE A 792 16.79 47.97 26.05
CA PHE A 792 16.55 47.57 24.67
C PHE A 792 16.07 46.12 24.53
N LEU A 793 16.70 45.19 25.25
CA LEU A 793 16.34 43.76 25.19
C LEU A 793 14.94 43.49 25.76
N VAL A 794 14.55 44.22 26.81
CA VAL A 794 13.21 44.13 27.42
C VAL A 794 12.15 44.75 26.50
N GLU A 795 12.34 45.99 26.07
CA GLU A 795 11.40 46.71 25.19
C GLU A 795 11.19 45.96 23.87
N ASN A 796 12.23 45.28 23.38
CA ASN A 796 12.17 44.51 22.14
C ASN A 796 11.91 43.02 22.35
N ASP A 797 11.59 42.56 23.55
CA ASP A 797 11.26 41.16 23.84
C ASP A 797 12.25 40.15 23.19
N VAL A 798 13.54 40.42 23.34
CA VAL A 798 14.63 39.61 22.75
C VAL A 798 14.99 38.49 23.72
N GLY A 799 14.97 37.23 23.26
CA GLY A 799 15.43 36.10 24.08
C GLY A 799 16.94 36.17 24.35
N VAL A 800 17.39 35.83 25.55
CA VAL A 800 18.81 35.95 25.93
C VAL A 800 19.35 34.63 26.48
N THR A 801 20.41 34.15 25.84
CA THR A 801 21.22 33.03 26.34
C THR A 801 22.55 33.59 26.87
N ILE A 802 22.84 33.33 28.15
CA ILE A 802 24.04 33.85 28.81
C ILE A 802 25.04 32.71 29.00
N SER A 803 26.23 32.90 28.46
CA SER A 803 27.31 31.93 28.62
C SER A 803 28.06 32.16 29.94
N ILE A 804 27.85 31.26 30.90
CA ILE A 804 28.39 31.31 32.27
C ILE A 804 28.59 29.87 32.77
N ASP A 805 29.75 29.57 33.37
CA ASP A 805 30.12 28.20 33.71
C ASP A 805 29.88 27.85 35.20
N GLY A 806 29.33 28.78 35.99
CA GLY A 806 28.98 28.56 37.39
C GLY A 806 29.69 29.50 38.37
N PRO A 807 30.03 29.01 39.58
CA PRO A 807 30.71 29.80 40.61
C PRO A 807 32.03 30.42 40.13
N ARG A 808 32.48 31.44 40.86
CA ARG A 808 33.66 32.27 40.53
C ARG A 808 34.87 31.46 40.09
N GLU A 809 35.26 30.46 40.86
CA GLU A 809 36.45 29.65 40.59
C GLU A 809 36.32 28.75 39.35
N MET A 810 35.11 28.39 38.94
CA MET A 810 34.85 27.59 37.73
C MET A 810 34.77 28.49 36.50
N GLN A 811 34.07 29.62 36.61
CA GLN A 811 34.00 30.66 35.58
C GLN A 811 35.41 31.20 35.27
N ASP A 812 36.13 31.67 36.30
CA ASP A 812 37.40 32.37 36.13
C ASP A 812 38.56 31.43 35.77
N ARG A 813 38.37 30.10 35.88
CA ARG A 813 39.35 29.11 35.42
C ARG A 813 39.55 29.16 33.91
N PHE A 814 38.47 29.39 33.16
CA PHE A 814 38.49 29.27 31.71
C PHE A 814 37.97 30.51 30.99
N ARG A 815 37.04 31.27 31.57
CA ARG A 815 36.49 32.51 30.99
C ARG A 815 37.17 33.72 31.60
N VAL A 816 38.39 33.99 31.16
CA VAL A 816 39.17 35.17 31.59
C VAL A 816 39.14 36.26 30.53
N PHE A 817 39.39 37.50 30.94
CA PHE A 817 39.72 38.57 30.00
C PHE A 817 41.10 38.32 29.36
N HIS A 818 41.40 39.03 28.26
CA HIS A 818 42.69 38.93 27.56
C HIS A 818 43.90 39.25 28.44
N ASN A 819 43.72 39.96 29.55
CA ASN A 819 44.76 40.24 30.55
C ASN A 819 44.87 39.17 31.64
N GLY A 820 44.13 38.06 31.54
CA GLY A 820 44.08 36.97 32.51
C GLY A 820 43.19 37.22 33.73
N ALA A 821 42.52 38.37 33.84
CA ALA A 821 41.61 38.64 34.95
C ALA A 821 40.33 37.79 34.83
N GLY A 822 39.82 37.32 35.98
CA GLY A 822 38.54 36.62 36.08
C GLY A 822 37.36 37.48 35.59
N SER A 823 36.34 36.84 35.01
CA SER A 823 35.15 37.51 34.45
C SER A 823 33.96 37.54 35.40
N TYR A 824 33.92 36.67 36.42
CA TYR A 824 32.75 36.43 37.25
C TYR A 824 32.20 37.69 37.93
N ASP A 825 33.07 38.46 38.61
CA ASP A 825 32.67 39.64 39.37
C ASP A 825 32.06 40.75 38.50
N VAL A 826 32.39 40.75 37.20
CA VAL A 826 31.85 41.68 36.23
C VAL A 826 30.47 41.21 35.74
N VAL A 827 30.32 39.92 35.45
CA VAL A 827 29.13 39.39 34.78
C VAL A 827 27.98 39.10 35.77
N ALA A 828 28.27 38.54 36.95
CA ALA A 828 27.26 38.14 37.92
C ALA A 828 26.27 39.26 38.33
N PRO A 829 26.71 40.49 38.70
CA PRO A 829 25.77 41.56 39.06
C PRO A 829 24.93 42.03 37.85
N LYS A 830 25.50 42.02 36.65
CA LYS A 830 24.80 42.43 35.42
C LYS A 830 23.75 41.42 34.99
N ILE A 831 24.05 40.13 35.14
CA ILE A 831 23.10 39.04 34.93
C ILE A 831 21.93 39.18 35.89
N LYS A 832 22.19 39.40 37.19
CA LYS A 832 21.14 39.63 38.19
C LYS A 832 20.25 40.81 37.83
N GLU A 833 20.81 41.89 37.28
CA GLU A 833 20.02 43.06 36.86
C GLU A 833 19.15 42.75 35.64
N LEU A 834 19.70 42.09 34.61
CA LEU A 834 18.92 41.67 33.45
C LEU A 834 17.78 40.72 33.86
N LEU A 835 18.08 39.72 34.68
CA LEU A 835 17.10 38.79 35.23
C LEU A 835 16.03 39.52 36.02
N LYS A 836 16.30 40.64 36.69
CA LYS A 836 15.26 41.40 37.42
C LYS A 836 14.23 42.04 36.49
N ARG A 837 14.66 42.54 35.33
CA ARG A 837 13.85 43.37 34.44
C ARG A 837 13.18 42.59 33.32
N HIS A 838 13.84 41.59 32.75
CA HIS A 838 13.31 40.84 31.61
C HIS A 838 12.45 39.67 32.08
N ARG A 839 11.14 39.79 31.90
CA ARG A 839 10.13 38.84 32.40
C ARG A 839 9.25 38.23 31.31
N SER A 840 9.27 38.80 30.10
CA SER A 840 8.41 38.38 29.00
C SER A 840 8.89 37.08 28.35
N LYS A 841 10.21 36.83 28.34
CA LYS A 841 10.84 35.60 27.87
C LYS A 841 11.83 35.06 28.92
N PRO A 842 11.95 33.73 29.08
CA PRO A 842 12.95 33.15 29.97
C PRO A 842 14.36 33.46 29.48
N ILE A 843 15.25 33.78 30.42
CA ILE A 843 16.68 33.93 30.16
C ILE A 843 17.35 32.64 30.59
N ALA A 844 18.09 32.03 29.67
CA ALA A 844 18.76 30.76 29.89
C ALA A 844 20.25 30.97 30.17
N ALA A 845 20.79 30.23 31.15
CA ALA A 845 22.23 30.05 31.29
C ALA A 845 22.70 28.89 30.43
N ARG A 846 23.80 29.08 29.70
CA ARG A 846 24.47 28.02 28.91
C ARG A 846 25.87 27.78 29.48
N VAL A 847 26.02 26.62 30.10
CA VAL A 847 27.27 26.16 30.76
C VAL A 847 28.08 25.31 29.79
N THR A 848 29.39 25.57 29.67
CA THR A 848 30.31 24.67 28.98
C THR A 848 31.02 23.76 29.98
N LEU A 849 30.79 22.46 29.85
CA LEU A 849 31.44 21.45 30.70
C LEU A 849 32.79 21.04 30.12
N THR A 850 33.81 21.02 30.97
CA THR A 850 35.17 20.59 30.67
C THR A 850 35.63 19.63 31.76
N SER A 851 36.78 18.95 31.60
CA SER A 851 37.39 18.16 32.68
C SER A 851 37.64 18.94 33.97
N GLY A 852 37.76 20.27 33.90
CA GLY A 852 37.96 21.17 35.04
C GLY A 852 36.69 21.76 35.66
N THR A 853 35.51 21.53 35.06
CA THR A 853 34.21 22.10 35.46
C THR A 853 33.08 21.05 35.46
N LEU A 854 33.34 19.84 36.01
CA LEU A 854 32.37 18.73 36.04
C LEU A 854 31.46 18.67 37.27
N ASP A 855 31.48 19.66 38.16
CA ASP A 855 30.58 19.71 39.33
C ASP A 855 29.24 20.37 38.97
N ILE A 856 28.45 19.63 38.19
CA ILE A 856 27.20 20.06 37.54
C ILE A 856 26.15 20.44 38.58
N THR A 857 25.99 19.66 39.65
CA THR A 857 25.01 19.95 40.69
C THR A 857 25.32 21.27 41.37
N ARG A 858 26.59 21.53 41.73
CA ARG A 858 26.99 22.80 42.34
C ARG A 858 26.79 23.98 41.39
N ILE A 859 27.15 23.81 40.12
CA ILE A 859 26.92 24.84 39.09
C ILE A 859 25.42 25.14 38.95
N TYR A 860 24.59 24.11 38.85
CA TYR A 860 23.14 24.24 38.72
C TYR A 860 22.53 25.00 39.90
N ARG A 861 22.87 24.60 41.13
CA ARG A 861 22.41 25.28 42.36
C ARG A 861 22.83 26.73 42.40
N HIS A 862 24.10 27.01 42.09
CA HIS A 862 24.60 28.38 42.06
C HIS A 862 23.82 29.26 41.07
N LEU A 863 23.63 28.78 39.84
CA LEU A 863 22.97 29.55 38.79
C LEU A 863 21.46 29.73 39.04
N THR A 864 20.79 28.73 39.60
CA THR A 864 19.34 28.81 39.89
C THR A 864 19.04 29.53 41.21
N GLU A 865 19.74 29.22 42.30
CA GLU A 865 19.42 29.67 43.66
C GLU A 865 20.12 30.98 44.03
N GLU A 866 21.36 31.19 43.60
CA GLU A 866 22.14 32.40 43.97
C GLU A 866 22.07 33.50 42.90
N ILE A 867 22.04 33.12 41.62
CA ILE A 867 21.95 34.06 40.49
C ILE A 867 20.49 34.31 40.08
N GLY A 868 19.65 33.27 40.09
CA GLY A 868 18.22 33.37 39.81
C GLY A 868 17.82 33.04 38.37
N PHE A 869 18.61 32.24 37.65
CA PHE A 869 18.22 31.77 36.32
C PHE A 869 16.98 30.87 36.40
N GLY A 870 16.03 31.07 35.49
CA GLY A 870 14.92 30.15 35.30
C GLY A 870 15.36 28.87 34.58
N GLU A 871 16.25 28.97 33.61
CA GLU A 871 16.69 27.81 32.84
C GLU A 871 18.21 27.73 32.82
N VAL A 872 18.74 26.53 33.05
CA VAL A 872 20.17 26.23 33.00
C VAL A 872 20.37 24.99 32.12
N GLY A 873 21.08 25.19 31.02
CA GLY A 873 21.44 24.16 30.07
C GLY A 873 22.94 23.93 30.04
N PHE A 874 23.34 22.67 29.98
CA PHE A 874 24.73 22.22 29.98
C PHE A 874 25.11 21.60 28.65
N ALA A 875 26.31 21.91 28.16
CA ALA A 875 26.87 21.32 26.95
C ALA A 875 28.33 20.88 27.18
N PRO A 876 28.71 19.65 26.79
CA PRO A 876 30.12 19.25 26.74
C PRO A 876 30.93 20.16 25.82
N VAL A 877 32.18 20.41 26.20
CA VAL A 877 33.15 21.10 25.33
C VAL A 877 33.40 20.28 24.05
N THR A 878 33.31 20.93 22.90
CA THR A 878 33.72 20.35 21.62
C THR A 878 35.21 20.58 21.43
N THR A 879 35.99 19.52 21.26
CA THR A 879 37.45 19.66 21.17
C THR A 879 38.13 18.48 20.46
N SER A 880 39.31 18.74 19.89
CA SER A 880 40.19 17.72 19.34
C SER A 880 40.74 16.80 20.44
N PRO A 881 41.13 15.56 20.10
CA PRO A 881 41.72 14.65 21.08
C PRO A 881 43.01 15.24 21.66
N GLY A 882 43.20 15.13 22.98
CA GLY A 882 44.46 15.49 23.66
C GLY A 882 44.49 16.85 24.35
N GLN A 883 43.46 17.69 24.20
CA GLN A 883 43.36 18.95 24.93
C GLN A 883 43.18 18.74 26.44
N GLY A 884 43.89 19.50 27.28
CA GLY A 884 43.86 19.32 28.75
C GLY A 884 42.50 19.55 29.40
N TYR A 885 41.61 20.31 28.74
CA TYR A 885 40.23 20.56 29.16
C TYR A 885 39.21 19.55 28.59
N ALA A 886 39.63 18.62 27.73
CA ALA A 886 38.76 17.62 27.13
C ALA A 886 38.19 16.66 28.20
N ILE A 887 36.91 16.34 28.10
CA ILE A 887 36.26 15.37 28.98
C ILE A 887 36.71 13.95 28.57
N GLY A 888 37.35 13.24 29.49
CA GLY A 888 37.67 11.82 29.32
C GLY A 888 36.50 10.91 29.66
N GLU A 889 36.65 9.61 29.42
CA GLU A 889 35.61 8.59 29.64
C GLU A 889 35.00 8.63 31.05
N ARG A 890 35.83 8.60 32.10
CA ARG A 890 35.37 8.73 33.51
C ARG A 890 34.66 10.05 33.79
N GLY A 891 34.98 11.10 33.03
CA GLY A 891 34.33 12.40 33.14
C GLY A 891 32.89 12.36 32.61
N PHE A 892 32.65 11.65 31.51
CA PHE A 892 31.30 11.41 30.98
C PHE A 892 30.45 10.54 31.92
N ASP A 893 31.05 9.55 32.59
CA ASP A 893 30.35 8.76 33.61
C ASP A 893 29.90 9.64 34.80
N THR A 894 30.82 10.49 35.27
CA THR A 894 30.55 11.47 36.34
C THR A 894 29.46 12.46 35.95
N MET A 895 29.48 12.92 34.70
CA MET A 895 28.48 13.79 34.12
C MET A 895 27.10 13.12 34.08
N LEU A 896 27.02 11.87 33.59
CA LEU A 896 25.76 11.12 33.53
C LEU A 896 25.16 10.92 34.92
N ALA A 897 25.98 10.60 35.93
CA ALA A 897 25.53 10.41 37.30
C ALA A 897 24.87 11.67 37.88
N GLN A 898 25.49 12.85 37.68
CA GLN A 898 24.91 14.11 38.15
C GLN A 898 23.71 14.57 37.34
N PHE A 899 23.70 14.32 36.02
CA PHE A 899 22.52 14.54 35.17
C PHE A 899 21.32 13.71 35.66
N ARG A 900 21.54 12.44 36.03
CA ARG A 900 20.49 11.59 36.62
C ARG A 900 19.97 12.13 37.95
N ALA A 901 20.85 12.61 38.82
CA ALA A 901 20.44 13.22 40.08
C ALA A 901 19.54 14.45 39.84
N LEU A 902 19.95 15.38 38.97
CA LEU A 902 19.14 16.54 38.62
C LEU A 902 17.85 16.17 37.88
N ALA A 903 17.87 15.14 37.03
CA ALA A 903 16.69 14.64 36.35
C ALA A 903 15.65 14.06 37.34
N GLN A 904 16.11 13.35 38.37
CA GLN A 904 15.24 12.82 39.41
C GLN A 904 14.56 13.95 40.20
N GLU A 905 15.30 14.98 40.57
CA GLU A 905 14.72 16.16 41.23
C GLU A 905 13.75 16.91 40.30
N TRP A 906 14.10 17.03 39.01
CA TRP A 906 13.22 17.61 38.01
C TRP A 906 11.90 16.85 37.93
N LEU A 907 11.94 15.51 37.95
CA LEU A 907 10.74 14.66 37.97
C LEU A 907 9.88 14.90 39.21
N GLU A 908 10.48 14.96 40.40
CA GLU A 908 9.77 15.26 41.65
C GLU A 908 9.07 16.63 41.60
N CYS A 909 9.76 17.64 41.07
CA CYS A 909 9.19 18.96 40.84
C CYS A 909 8.03 18.92 39.83
N SER A 910 8.20 18.26 38.69
CA SER A 910 7.19 18.14 37.63
C SER A 910 5.94 17.39 38.10
N LEU A 911 6.09 16.32 38.90
CA LEU A 911 4.98 15.61 39.55
C LEU A 911 4.21 16.52 40.52
N ALA A 912 4.90 17.42 41.22
CA ALA A 912 4.30 18.43 42.08
C ALA A 912 3.86 19.71 41.31
N ASN A 913 3.92 19.72 39.97
CA ASN A 913 3.66 20.88 39.12
C ASN A 913 4.52 22.13 39.45
N ARG A 914 5.71 21.92 40.00
CA ARG A 914 6.71 22.96 40.30
C ARG A 914 7.74 23.04 39.18
N HIS A 915 8.35 24.21 39.04
CA HIS A 915 9.41 24.47 38.07
C HIS A 915 10.79 24.16 38.67
N HIS A 916 11.61 23.38 37.96
CA HIS A 916 12.99 23.06 38.35
C HIS A 916 14.00 23.90 37.56
N GLY A 917 13.94 23.90 36.23
CA GLY A 917 14.80 24.76 35.39
C GLY A 917 16.03 24.07 34.80
N PHE A 918 16.17 22.75 34.94
CA PHE A 918 17.18 21.98 34.22
C PHE A 918 16.74 21.74 32.77
N SER A 919 17.20 22.58 31.84
CA SER A 919 16.64 22.64 30.48
C SER A 919 16.94 21.39 29.65
N ASN A 920 18.08 20.72 29.91
CA ASN A 920 18.44 19.48 29.20
C ASN A 920 17.35 18.40 29.29
N VAL A 921 16.65 18.30 30.44
CA VAL A 921 15.52 17.36 30.60
C VAL A 921 14.31 17.86 29.83
N THR A 922 13.93 19.13 30.03
CA THR A 922 12.76 19.74 29.38
C THR A 922 12.86 19.61 27.86
N GLU A 923 13.99 19.99 27.26
CA GLU A 923 14.25 19.88 25.81
C GLU A 923 14.16 18.42 25.33
N SER A 924 14.75 17.47 26.07
CA SER A 924 14.71 16.05 25.69
C SER A 924 13.30 15.47 25.77
N LEU A 925 12.55 15.80 26.82
CA LEU A 925 11.18 15.31 27.03
C LEU A 925 10.21 15.90 26.01
N GLU A 926 10.40 17.15 25.61
CA GLU A 926 9.60 17.78 24.57
C GLU A 926 9.79 17.08 23.22
N GLU A 927 11.04 16.79 22.83
CA GLU A 927 11.33 16.04 21.61
C GLU A 927 10.75 14.62 21.63
N ILE A 928 10.87 13.95 22.78
CA ILE A 928 10.27 12.62 22.99
C ILE A 928 8.74 12.71 22.89
N HIS A 929 8.11 13.70 23.52
CA HIS A 929 6.66 13.87 23.54
C HIS A 929 6.11 14.14 22.13
N LYS A 930 6.80 14.96 21.35
CA LYS A 930 6.46 15.28 19.96
C LYS A 930 6.77 14.13 18.98
N GLY A 931 7.28 12.99 19.46
CA GLY A 931 7.62 11.84 18.61
C GLY A 931 8.70 12.14 17.59
N VAL A 932 9.64 13.04 17.91
CA VAL A 932 10.65 13.51 16.95
C VAL A 932 11.58 12.34 16.59
N SER A 933 11.59 11.98 15.30
CA SER A 933 12.51 11.00 14.72
C SER A 933 13.45 11.68 13.73
N LYS A 934 14.68 11.95 14.17
CA LYS A 934 15.64 12.78 13.44
C LYS A 934 16.58 11.94 12.57
N ALA A 935 16.58 12.22 11.26
CA ALA A 935 17.60 11.73 10.34
C ALA A 935 18.91 12.55 10.37
N TYR A 936 18.84 13.76 10.93
CA TYR A 936 19.89 14.77 10.97
C TYR A 936 19.89 15.44 12.37
N PRO A 937 21.03 15.90 12.90
CA PRO A 937 21.15 16.40 14.27
C PRO A 937 20.44 17.76 14.47
N CYS A 938 21.14 18.83 14.81
CA CYS A 938 20.56 20.11 15.24
C CYS A 938 19.89 20.96 14.14
N GLY A 939 19.42 20.35 13.04
CA GLY A 939 18.78 21.07 11.92
C GLY A 939 19.73 21.85 11.01
N ALA A 940 21.05 21.79 11.26
CA ALA A 940 22.07 22.45 10.45
C ALA A 940 22.01 22.02 8.97
N GLY A 941 21.86 22.98 8.07
CA GLY A 941 21.68 22.72 6.64
C GLY A 941 20.28 22.27 6.23
N LEU A 942 19.30 22.21 7.15
CA LEU A 942 17.88 21.94 6.84
C LEU A 942 17.05 23.21 7.06
N GLY A 943 16.58 23.41 8.30
CA GLY A 943 15.87 24.61 8.75
C GLY A 943 16.75 25.58 9.54
N LEU A 944 18.02 25.25 9.77
CA LEU A 944 19.00 26.12 10.42
C LEU A 944 20.17 26.44 9.50
N LEU A 945 20.52 27.72 9.37
CA LEU A 945 21.70 28.19 8.65
C LEU A 945 22.50 29.22 9.48
N GLY A 946 23.82 29.23 9.28
CA GLY A 946 24.72 30.21 9.87
C GLY A 946 25.11 31.29 8.85
N VAL A 947 25.18 32.55 9.28
CA VAL A 947 25.65 33.67 8.47
C VAL A 947 26.87 34.31 9.12
N SER A 948 27.95 34.46 8.36
CA SER A 948 29.18 35.12 8.81
C SER A 948 29.09 36.65 8.75
N THR A 949 30.08 37.34 9.30
CA THR A 949 30.15 38.82 9.29
C THR A 949 30.14 39.45 7.89
N ASP A 950 30.57 38.70 6.88
CA ASP A 950 30.66 39.15 5.49
C ASP A 950 29.42 38.76 4.65
N GLY A 951 28.47 38.04 5.25
CA GLY A 951 27.26 37.57 4.58
C GLY A 951 27.38 36.19 3.92
N ASP A 952 28.47 35.45 4.17
CA ASP A 952 28.57 34.05 3.73
C ASP A 952 27.64 33.14 4.52
N VAL A 953 26.93 32.26 3.82
CA VAL A 953 25.98 31.30 4.38
C VAL A 953 26.66 29.94 4.51
N ALA A 954 26.51 29.31 5.68
CA ALA A 954 27.04 27.99 6.00
C ALA A 954 26.00 27.14 6.75
N LEU A 955 26.33 25.86 6.99
CA LEU A 955 25.45 24.88 7.65
C LEU A 955 24.93 25.35 9.03
N CYS A 956 25.79 25.97 9.83
CA CYS A 956 25.44 26.58 11.12
C CYS A 956 26.49 27.63 11.52
N HIS A 957 26.27 28.32 12.64
CA HIS A 957 27.16 29.37 13.15
C HIS A 957 28.62 28.95 13.34
N ARG A 958 28.88 27.66 13.63
CA ARG A 958 30.26 27.17 13.81
C ARG A 958 31.02 26.95 12.50
N PHE A 959 30.30 26.79 11.39
CA PHE A 959 30.89 26.73 10.03
C PHE A 959 30.91 28.09 9.34
N ALA A 960 30.28 29.12 9.92
CA ALA A 960 30.21 30.44 9.33
C ALA A 960 31.62 31.05 9.20
N GLY A 961 32.01 31.39 7.97
CA GLY A 961 33.35 31.90 7.63
C GLY A 961 34.35 30.84 7.19
N SER A 962 33.98 29.56 7.17
CA SER A 962 34.80 28.48 6.59
C SER A 962 34.53 28.33 5.10
N ASP A 963 35.53 28.60 4.25
CA ASP A 963 35.42 28.41 2.79
C ASP A 963 35.05 26.97 2.41
N ALA A 964 35.60 25.97 3.12
CA ALA A 964 35.35 24.55 2.86
C ALA A 964 33.90 24.09 3.12
N HIS A 965 33.11 24.90 3.82
CA HIS A 965 31.74 24.57 4.25
C HIS A 965 30.74 25.67 3.87
N LYS A 966 31.12 26.55 2.95
CA LYS A 966 30.27 27.62 2.42
C LYS A 966 29.21 27.01 1.51
N LEU A 967 27.95 27.38 1.78
CA LEU A 967 26.79 26.99 0.99
C LEU A 967 26.27 28.13 0.11
N GLY A 968 26.77 29.36 0.27
CA GLY A 968 26.31 30.49 -0.53
C GLY A 968 26.55 31.83 0.14
N THR A 969 25.78 32.84 -0.24
CA THR A 969 25.82 34.19 0.35
C THR A 969 24.41 34.72 0.56
N VAL A 970 24.22 35.69 1.46
CA VAL A 970 22.90 36.31 1.68
C VAL A 970 22.38 37.04 0.43
N ARG A 971 23.29 37.46 -0.47
CA ARG A 971 22.95 38.12 -1.74
C ARG A 971 22.53 37.12 -2.81
N ASP A 972 23.35 36.09 -3.02
CA ASP A 972 23.20 35.13 -4.12
C ASP A 972 22.26 33.96 -3.75
N GLY A 973 21.99 33.77 -2.45
CA GLY A 973 21.20 32.67 -1.93
C GLY A 973 22.03 31.44 -1.57
N VAL A 974 21.34 30.32 -1.37
CA VAL A 974 21.93 29.02 -1.02
C VAL A 974 22.13 28.18 -2.29
N ASP A 975 23.32 27.63 -2.48
CA ASP A 975 23.61 26.55 -3.43
C ASP A 975 22.87 25.28 -2.97
N ARG A 976 21.74 25.02 -3.62
CA ARG A 976 20.85 23.93 -3.26
C ARG A 976 21.42 22.56 -3.62
N ASP A 977 22.23 22.46 -4.67
CA ASP A 977 22.85 21.20 -5.05
C ASP A 977 23.93 20.81 -4.03
N ALA A 978 24.74 21.78 -3.58
CA ALA A 978 25.71 21.56 -2.51
C ALA A 978 25.03 21.21 -1.17
N GLN A 979 23.91 21.87 -0.85
CA GLN A 979 23.12 21.58 0.36
C GLN A 979 22.55 20.15 0.33
N VAL A 980 21.90 19.74 -0.76
CA VAL A 980 21.33 18.39 -0.90
C VAL A 980 22.44 17.34 -0.85
N ALA A 981 23.53 17.53 -1.59
CA ALA A 981 24.67 16.60 -1.57
C ALA A 981 25.31 16.50 -0.18
N PHE A 982 25.33 17.59 0.60
CA PHE A 982 25.78 17.54 1.99
C PHE A 982 24.84 16.70 2.85
N LEU A 983 23.54 16.95 2.79
CA LEU A 983 22.55 16.23 3.59
C LEU A 983 22.55 14.74 3.25
N GLU A 984 22.50 14.36 1.97
CA GLU A 984 22.51 12.96 1.56
C GLU A 984 23.72 12.19 2.12
N ARG A 985 24.92 12.77 2.06
CA ARG A 985 26.15 12.15 2.60
C ARG A 985 26.20 12.08 4.12
N ASN A 986 25.45 12.92 4.83
CA ASN A 986 25.46 13.00 6.30
C ASN A 986 24.18 12.43 6.94
N HIS A 987 23.31 11.80 6.15
CA HIS A 987 22.12 11.11 6.64
C HIS A 987 22.50 10.02 7.66
N ILE A 988 21.73 9.88 8.73
CA ILE A 988 22.05 8.94 9.83
C ILE A 988 22.23 7.49 9.36
N ALA A 989 21.52 7.08 8.31
CA ALA A 989 21.63 5.74 7.72
C ALA A 989 23.00 5.44 7.08
N ASP A 990 23.76 6.49 6.72
CA ASP A 990 25.09 6.38 6.11
C ASP A 990 26.23 6.56 7.13
N LYS A 991 25.91 6.86 8.40
CA LYS A 991 26.89 6.90 9.49
C LYS A 991 27.13 5.48 10.02
N THR A 992 28.39 5.05 10.02
CA THR A 992 28.82 3.76 10.59
C THR A 992 28.40 3.65 12.06
N ASP A 993 28.11 2.45 12.58
CA ASP A 993 27.70 2.20 13.98
C ASP A 993 26.32 2.77 14.41
N CYS A 994 25.82 3.82 13.77
CA CYS A 994 24.54 4.43 14.08
C CYS A 994 23.34 3.66 13.52
N SER A 995 23.52 2.93 12.43
CA SER A 995 22.43 2.26 11.69
C SER A 995 21.65 1.23 12.52
N ARG A 996 22.27 0.69 13.58
CA ARG A 996 21.67 -0.26 14.54
C ARG A 996 21.55 0.31 15.96
N CYS A 997 21.91 1.58 16.17
CA CYS A 997 21.83 2.20 17.49
C CYS A 997 20.37 2.52 17.82
N TRP A 998 19.92 2.15 19.02
CA TRP A 998 18.54 2.40 19.45
C TRP A 998 18.28 3.88 19.79
N ALA A 999 19.30 4.63 20.20
CA ALA A 999 19.17 6.06 20.51
C ALA A 999 19.26 6.97 19.27
N ARG A 1000 19.42 6.39 18.07
CA ARG A 1000 19.62 7.15 16.82
C ARG A 1000 18.52 8.16 16.49
N PRO A 1001 17.21 7.96 16.80
CA PRO A 1001 16.19 8.92 16.39
C PRO A 1001 16.30 10.25 17.14
N LEU A 1002 16.90 10.26 18.32
CA LEU A 1002 17.12 11.49 19.10
C LEU A 1002 18.54 12.05 18.92
N CYS A 1003 19.54 11.17 18.78
CA CYS A 1003 20.95 11.53 18.68
C CYS A 1003 21.42 11.95 17.27
N SER A 1004 20.94 11.26 16.23
CA SER A 1004 21.34 11.44 14.81
C SER A 1004 22.83 11.51 14.55
N GLY A 1005 23.65 10.81 15.35
CA GLY A 1005 25.10 10.70 15.13
C GLY A 1005 25.92 11.90 15.61
N GLY A 1006 25.30 12.90 16.25
CA GLY A 1006 26.00 14.02 16.89
C GLY A 1006 26.29 15.23 15.99
N CYS A 1007 27.00 16.21 16.55
CA CYS A 1007 27.29 17.48 15.88
C CYS A 1007 28.30 17.33 14.73
N TYR A 1008 27.96 17.85 13.54
CA TYR A 1008 28.84 17.86 12.36
C TYR A 1008 30.17 18.58 12.59
N HIS A 1009 30.15 19.69 13.34
CA HIS A 1009 31.35 20.46 13.63
C HIS A 1009 32.31 19.67 14.51
N GLU A 1010 31.79 19.02 15.54
CA GLU A 1010 32.59 18.17 16.41
C GLU A 1010 33.18 16.96 15.69
N ALA A 1011 32.38 16.34 14.81
CA ALA A 1011 32.89 15.27 13.96
C ALA A 1011 34.06 15.75 13.09
N HIS A 1012 33.93 16.95 12.50
CA HIS A 1012 34.98 17.55 11.68
C HIS A 1012 36.25 17.84 12.48
N VAL A 1013 36.12 18.51 13.64
CA VAL A 1013 37.27 18.83 14.50
C VAL A 1013 37.99 17.56 14.97
N ARG A 1014 37.24 16.52 15.35
CA ARG A 1014 37.80 15.33 15.98
C ARG A 1014 38.30 14.28 14.99
N TYR A 1015 37.65 14.15 13.84
CA TYR A 1015 37.89 13.08 12.86
C TYR A 1015 38.24 13.59 11.46
N GLY A 1016 38.30 14.91 11.24
CA GLY A 1016 38.59 15.51 9.93
C GLY A 1016 37.47 15.42 8.90
N THR A 1017 36.27 14.96 9.29
CA THR A 1017 35.11 14.82 8.40
C THR A 1017 33.78 15.03 9.13
N THR A 1018 32.76 15.54 8.44
CA THR A 1018 31.39 15.68 9.00
C THR A 1018 30.62 14.36 9.01
N THR A 1019 31.04 13.38 8.20
CA THR A 1019 30.31 12.12 8.01
C THR A 1019 30.52 11.14 9.15
N HIS A 1020 31.61 11.24 9.89
CA HIS A 1020 31.87 10.36 11.04
C HIS A 1020 30.89 10.66 12.19
N PRO A 1021 30.37 9.64 12.91
CA PRO A 1021 29.58 9.86 14.12
C PRO A 1021 30.45 10.17 15.34
N ASN A 1022 29.90 10.88 16.32
CA ASN A 1022 30.62 11.23 17.55
C ASN A 1022 30.67 10.06 18.56
N LEU A 1023 31.46 9.03 18.25
CA LEU A 1023 31.55 7.78 19.03
C LEU A 1023 31.98 7.95 20.49
N HIS A 1024 32.77 8.98 20.81
CA HIS A 1024 33.40 9.15 22.11
C HIS A 1024 32.47 9.48 23.28
N TYR A 1025 31.22 9.86 23.01
CA TYR A 1025 30.21 10.08 24.04
C TYR A 1025 28.95 9.23 23.83
N CYS A 1026 29.02 8.19 22.98
CA CYS A 1026 27.84 7.37 22.65
C CYS A 1026 27.23 6.70 23.88
N GLU A 1027 28.04 6.18 24.81
CA GLU A 1027 27.53 5.61 26.08
C GLU A 1027 26.80 6.66 26.92
N TRP A 1028 27.36 7.86 27.01
CA TRP A 1028 26.75 8.97 27.73
C TRP A 1028 25.40 9.37 27.12
N ILE A 1029 25.32 9.54 25.80
CA ILE A 1029 24.04 9.84 25.14
C ILE A 1029 23.03 8.71 25.33
N ARG A 1030 23.42 7.44 25.15
CA ARG A 1030 22.50 6.30 25.36
C ARG A 1030 21.98 6.29 26.80
N GLY A 1031 22.86 6.48 27.79
CA GLY A 1031 22.48 6.57 29.20
C GLY A 1031 21.57 7.76 29.52
N TRP A 1032 21.79 8.90 28.88
CA TRP A 1032 20.96 10.08 29.03
C TRP A 1032 19.58 9.89 28.39
N THR A 1033 19.52 9.38 27.15
CA THR A 1033 18.27 9.07 26.47
C THR A 1033 17.43 8.06 27.26
N ASP A 1034 18.04 7.00 27.80
CA ASP A 1034 17.34 6.03 28.66
C ASP A 1034 16.77 6.71 29.91
N THR A 1035 17.53 7.62 30.53
CA THR A 1035 17.07 8.40 31.68
C THR A 1035 15.82 9.22 31.30
N CYS A 1036 15.87 9.96 30.19
CA CYS A 1036 14.74 10.77 29.72
C CYS A 1036 13.50 9.93 29.36
N LEU A 1037 13.68 8.75 28.75
CA LEU A 1037 12.58 7.82 28.46
C LEU A 1037 11.89 7.36 29.76
N ARG A 1038 12.66 7.01 30.79
CA ARG A 1038 12.11 6.62 32.10
C ARG A 1038 11.35 7.76 32.76
N LEU A 1039 11.88 8.98 32.70
CA LEU A 1039 11.20 10.19 33.21
C LEU A 1039 9.88 10.42 32.46
N TYR A 1040 9.86 10.27 31.14
CA TYR A 1040 8.66 10.38 30.33
C TYR A 1040 7.61 9.34 30.76
N GLY A 1041 8.00 8.07 30.92
CA GLY A 1041 7.10 7.02 31.40
C GLY A 1041 6.56 7.26 32.83
N GLU A 1042 7.38 7.79 33.73
CA GLU A 1042 6.93 8.19 35.07
C GLU A 1042 5.86 9.28 35.01
N LEU A 1043 6.09 10.30 34.18
CA LEU A 1043 5.13 11.40 34.00
C LEU A 1043 3.86 10.95 33.28
N SER A 1044 3.95 10.11 32.26
CA SER A 1044 2.76 9.65 31.52
C SER A 1044 1.79 8.90 32.41
N GLU A 1045 2.30 8.12 33.38
CA GLU A 1045 1.47 7.38 34.32
C GLU A 1045 1.01 8.23 35.51
N ARG A 1046 1.89 9.06 36.08
CA ARG A 1046 1.64 9.73 37.37
C ARG A 1046 1.15 11.16 37.25
N ASN A 1047 1.46 11.85 36.14
CA ASN A 1047 0.99 13.21 35.86
C ASN A 1047 0.93 13.53 34.35
N PRO A 1048 0.08 12.84 33.58
CA PRO A 1048 -0.01 13.03 32.12
C PRO A 1048 -0.40 14.46 31.73
N ALA A 1049 -1.14 15.17 32.59
CA ALA A 1049 -1.52 16.57 32.37
C ALA A 1049 -0.32 17.52 32.30
N PHE A 1050 0.83 17.16 32.88
CA PHE A 1050 2.06 17.93 32.75
C PHE A 1050 2.61 17.87 31.32
N LEU A 1051 2.57 16.70 30.69
CA LEU A 1051 3.06 16.50 29.32
C LEU A 1051 2.26 17.32 28.30
N ALA A 1052 0.97 17.52 28.54
CA ALA A 1052 0.10 18.38 27.72
C ALA A 1052 0.48 19.88 27.68
N ARG A 1053 1.55 20.28 28.37
CA ARG A 1053 2.17 21.61 28.22
C ARG A 1053 3.01 21.70 26.96
N PHE A 1054 3.62 20.58 26.54
CA PHE A 1054 4.43 20.50 25.32
C PHE A 1054 3.56 20.55 24.05
N ASP A 1055 2.27 20.19 24.15
CA ASP A 1055 1.27 20.37 23.07
C ASP A 1055 0.93 21.85 22.82
N ARG A 1056 0.92 22.69 23.87
CA ARG A 1056 0.38 24.07 23.81
C ARG A 1056 1.33 25.08 23.19
N GLU A 1057 2.59 24.73 22.98
CA GLU A 1057 3.52 25.59 22.23
C GLU A 1057 3.16 25.65 20.74
N GLU A 1058 2.43 24.68 20.20
CA GLU A 1058 1.78 24.78 18.88
C GLU A 1058 0.63 25.78 18.88
N ALA A 1059 -0.19 25.85 19.94
CA ALA A 1059 -1.35 26.73 19.98
C ALA A 1059 -0.99 28.23 19.98
N LYS A 1060 0.22 28.62 20.42
CA LYS A 1060 0.71 30.00 20.24
C LYS A 1060 1.23 30.27 18.83
N ALA A 1061 1.64 29.25 18.09
CA ALA A 1061 2.04 29.36 16.69
C ALA A 1061 0.83 29.30 15.73
N GLU A 1062 -0.19 28.51 16.05
CA GLU A 1062 -1.44 28.40 15.27
C GLU A 1062 -2.46 29.51 15.57
N ALA A 1063 -2.48 30.09 16.78
CA ALA A 1063 -3.35 31.24 17.10
C ALA A 1063 -2.89 32.58 16.49
N VAL A 1064 -1.83 32.56 15.67
CA VAL A 1064 -1.38 33.68 14.82
C VAL A 1064 -1.71 33.42 13.33
N VAL A 1065 -2.53 32.41 13.02
CA VAL A 1065 -3.12 32.20 11.69
C VAL A 1065 -4.35 33.07 11.47
#